data_AF-A0A520UYQ4-F1
#
_entry.id   AF-A0A520UYQ4-F1
#
_cell.length_a   1.000
_cell.length_b   1.000
_cell.length_c   1.000
_cell.angle_alpha   90.00
_cell.angle_beta   90.00
_cell.angle_gamma   90.00
#
_symmetry.space_group_name_H-M   'P 1'
#
loop_
_entity.id
_entity.type
_entity.pdbx_description
1 polymer ?
#
loop_
_entity_poly.entity_id
_entity_poly.type
_entity_poly.pdbx_seq_one_letter_code
_entity_poly.pdbx_strand_id
1 'polypeptide(L)'
;MSTRFYAPVLVCMMLVASGLFGSELEGIWGAEDRRWTDSNDGYGPINYTDEHTTATISSQGRSATLIMPGGHVYDRQLPLVISLHGYSSWGSLNAAWMSLYDSVHENEHLLITPDGTSNIIAMRYWNATNACCNLFGTSVDDVSFLESLIDQAVLNYGADPEGVVLIGHSNGAFMSHRMACERGGIIESIVSLNGATWEDFSNDCPNTGSPNILHVHGTADSVIQYNGGTLTGGAYPSAPESTEYWADRSGCDASWTNLGSIDITGSDGVTETDVLEHLNCADGNRVSHWRINGGSHAPSMNAPGWANLSLEWALEDFVRDSDGDGYRDDVDAFIYNPNEWADSDDDMVGDNSDVFPSDPTEWEDTDGDGVGDNSDVFPSDPTEWEDTDGDGVGDNSDPDDDDDGWIDSEDAFPLNPYEWIDTDGDGVGDNSDDDDDDDGWIDSEDAFRLDASEHSDNDNDGIGDNADNDDDNDGWTDADESSCLTDPMDSDEVPVDSDGDSQCDVVDNDDDGDGDPDVDDQFPMDASEWDDSDEDGVGDNGDAFPDDNLETVDSDLDGVGDNGDVFPQDASEWSDFDEDGVGDNSDAFPEDASEWLDSDEDGVGDNSDAFLEDPNEWVDSDGDGFGDNMDVFPSNADEWLDTDVDGVGDNGDAFPMDPNETMDSDGDGFGDNVDFYPNDATRWEEEIDRTLMLLGVIVVALLIMVATTDSVQRWLGWQRADDDQ
;
A
#
# COMPACT_ATOMS: atom_id res chain seq x y z
N MET A 1 74.38 -3.01 83.42
CA MET A 1 73.31 -3.81 84.06
C MET A 1 72.01 -3.29 83.48
N SER A 2 71.25 -4.08 82.72
CA SER A 2 70.20 -5.01 83.20
C SER A 2 69.04 -4.23 83.85
N THR A 3 67.76 -4.37 83.46
CA THR A 3 67.12 -5.46 82.68
C THR A 3 65.92 -4.94 81.83
N ARG A 4 65.31 -5.83 81.02
CA ARG A 4 64.25 -5.57 80.02
C ARG A 4 62.83 -5.28 80.61
N PHE A 5 61.99 -4.76 79.71
CA PHE A 5 60.60 -5.17 79.39
C PHE A 5 59.35 -4.41 79.92
N TYR A 6 58.39 -4.32 78.97
CA TYR A 6 56.95 -4.04 79.04
C TYR A 6 56.40 -2.66 79.44
N ALA A 7 55.51 -2.16 78.57
CA ALA A 7 54.50 -1.14 78.83
C ALA A 7 53.14 -1.69 78.37
N PRO A 8 52.06 -1.55 79.17
CA PRO A 8 50.70 -1.89 78.75
C PRO A 8 49.75 -0.68 78.69
N VAL A 9 48.94 -0.64 77.63
CA VAL A 9 47.51 -0.28 77.55
C VAL A 9 46.92 0.70 78.57
N LEU A 10 46.35 1.79 78.08
CA LEU A 10 45.31 2.59 78.76
C LEU A 10 43.98 2.45 77.99
N VAL A 11 42.85 2.67 78.66
CA VAL A 11 41.55 2.01 78.37
C VAL A 11 40.39 3.02 78.33
N CYS A 12 39.32 2.66 77.60
CA CYS A 12 38.01 3.31 77.49
C CYS A 12 37.96 4.62 76.65
N MET A 13 36.82 4.99 76.06
CA MET A 13 35.44 4.45 76.23
C MET A 13 34.83 3.90 74.95
N MET A 14 34.05 2.82 75.06
CA MET A 14 32.94 2.52 74.14
C MET A 14 31.68 3.26 74.59
N LEU A 15 30.89 3.74 73.64
CA LEU A 15 29.46 4.07 73.84
C LEU A 15 28.71 3.50 72.64
N VAL A 16 27.82 2.55 72.88
CA VAL A 16 27.06 1.84 71.84
C VAL A 16 25.60 2.28 71.89
N ALA A 17 25.09 2.82 70.79
CA ALA A 17 23.66 2.93 70.53
C ALA A 17 23.38 3.13 69.03
N SER A 18 22.64 2.18 68.44
CA SER A 18 21.80 2.33 67.22
C SER A 18 22.39 3.10 66.02
N GLY A 19 23.04 2.36 65.12
CA GLY A 19 23.16 2.63 63.69
C GLY A 19 22.94 1.32 62.93
N LEU A 20 22.31 1.35 61.75
CA LEU A 20 21.89 0.15 61.01
C LEU A 20 23.10 -0.72 60.62
N PHE A 21 22.95 -2.06 60.71
CA PHE A 21 23.92 -3.00 60.16
C PHE A 21 23.69 -3.12 58.64
N GLY A 22 24.60 -2.56 57.84
CA GLY A 22 24.91 -3.11 56.53
C GLY A 22 25.90 -4.26 56.71
N SER A 23 25.67 -5.39 56.05
CA SER A 23 26.54 -6.57 56.09
C SER A 23 27.35 -6.67 54.80
N GLU A 24 28.53 -6.05 54.80
CA GLU A 24 29.52 -6.22 53.73
C GLU A 24 30.42 -7.40 54.08
N LEU A 25 29.99 -8.59 53.67
CA LEU A 25 30.73 -9.84 53.81
C LEU A 25 30.34 -10.84 52.70
N GLU A 26 30.02 -10.29 51.51
CA GLU A 26 29.83 -11.10 50.31
C GLU A 26 31.18 -11.55 49.76
N GLY A 27 31.21 -12.81 49.34
CA GLY A 27 32.45 -13.46 48.94
C GLY A 27 32.21 -14.87 48.44
N ILE A 28 32.56 -15.05 47.16
CA ILE A 28 32.59 -16.31 46.39
C ILE A 28 31.20 -16.79 45.89
N TRP A 29 31.11 -16.96 44.56
CA TRP A 29 29.99 -17.53 43.77
C TRP A 29 28.79 -16.62 43.47
N GLY A 30 29.06 -15.39 43.04
CA GLY A 30 28.29 -14.78 41.96
C GLY A 30 29.03 -15.01 40.64
N ALA A 31 28.43 -15.75 39.72
CA ALA A 31 28.72 -15.62 38.29
C ALA A 31 27.61 -14.72 37.75
N GLU A 32 27.71 -13.44 38.07
CA GLU A 32 26.84 -12.40 37.50
C GLU A 32 27.44 -12.02 36.15
N ASP A 33 26.61 -12.12 35.10
CA ASP A 33 26.68 -11.43 33.81
C ASP A 33 27.82 -10.40 33.72
N ARG A 34 29.00 -10.87 33.32
CA ARG A 34 29.98 -10.01 32.65
C ARG A 34 29.87 -10.27 31.16
N ARG A 35 28.79 -9.73 30.59
CA ARG A 35 28.75 -9.34 29.19
C ARG A 35 30.01 -8.51 28.96
N TRP A 36 30.83 -8.92 27.99
CA TRP A 36 31.86 -8.02 27.48
C TRP A 36 31.13 -6.91 26.74
N THR A 37 31.57 -5.66 26.91
CA THR A 37 30.95 -4.50 26.24
C THR A 37 31.99 -3.53 25.67
N ASP A 38 33.25 -3.98 25.65
CA ASP A 38 34.45 -3.29 25.17
C ASP A 38 35.57 -4.35 25.19
N SER A 39 36.24 -4.63 24.08
CA SER A 39 37.35 -5.60 24.08
C SER A 39 38.58 -5.14 24.86
N ASN A 40 38.61 -3.90 25.38
CA ASN A 40 39.54 -3.50 26.43
C ASN A 40 39.17 -4.02 27.84
N ASP A 41 38.07 -4.77 28.05
CA ASP A 41 37.56 -5.07 29.40
C ASP A 41 38.56 -5.85 30.29
N GLY A 42 39.09 -5.17 31.29
CA GLY A 42 40.12 -5.70 32.20
C GLY A 42 41.58 -5.47 31.74
N TYR A 43 41.76 -4.91 30.55
CA TYR A 43 43.02 -4.37 30.05
C TYR A 43 43.17 -2.88 30.41
N GLY A 44 44.32 -2.28 30.06
CA GLY A 44 44.58 -0.85 30.29
C GLY A 44 46.07 -0.47 30.32
N PRO A 45 46.37 0.83 30.54
CA PRO A 45 47.73 1.35 30.54
C PRO A 45 48.54 0.87 31.75
N ILE A 46 49.85 0.62 31.55
CA ILE A 46 50.77 0.36 32.65
C ILE A 46 50.98 1.64 33.47
N ASN A 47 50.57 1.62 34.73
CA ASN A 47 50.90 2.69 35.66
C ASN A 47 52.37 2.58 36.13
N TYR A 48 53.29 3.08 35.32
CA TYR A 48 54.71 3.18 35.63
C TYR A 48 54.99 4.08 36.86
N THR A 49 56.14 3.91 37.52
CA THR A 49 56.52 4.70 38.71
C THR A 49 57.99 5.14 38.73
N ASP A 50 58.32 6.05 39.64
CA ASP A 50 59.67 6.56 39.93
C ASP A 50 60.62 5.55 40.62
N GLU A 51 60.13 4.33 40.95
CA GLU A 51 60.95 3.26 41.53
C GLU A 51 61.78 2.51 40.47
N HIS A 52 62.88 3.14 40.03
CA HIS A 52 63.76 2.61 39.00
C HIS A 52 64.34 1.21 39.27
N THR A 53 64.04 0.27 38.36
CA THR A 53 64.74 -1.02 38.27
C THR A 53 66.02 -0.86 37.46
N THR A 54 67.10 -1.57 37.81
CA THR A 54 68.39 -1.44 37.11
C THR A 54 69.03 -2.79 36.78
N ALA A 55 69.65 -2.86 35.60
CA ALA A 55 70.41 -4.01 35.12
C ALA A 55 71.82 -3.59 34.70
N THR A 56 72.75 -4.55 34.65
CA THR A 56 74.11 -4.33 34.13
C THR A 56 74.31 -5.17 32.87
N ILE A 57 74.14 -4.53 31.72
CA ILE A 57 74.41 -5.11 30.40
C ILE A 57 75.90 -4.95 30.07
N SER A 58 76.46 -5.84 29.23
CA SER A 58 77.89 -5.82 28.93
C SER A 58 78.24 -6.36 27.55
N SER A 59 79.12 -5.66 26.84
CA SER A 59 79.69 -6.14 25.58
C SER A 59 81.17 -5.77 25.48
N GLN A 60 81.94 -6.57 24.74
CA GLN A 60 83.37 -6.39 24.48
C GLN A 60 84.25 -6.17 25.74
N GLY A 61 83.82 -6.65 26.91
CA GLY A 61 84.52 -6.46 28.18
C GLY A 61 84.28 -5.10 28.86
N ARG A 62 83.31 -4.31 28.37
CA ARG A 62 82.78 -3.09 28.98
C ARG A 62 81.35 -3.34 29.47
N SER A 63 80.92 -2.57 30.46
CA SER A 63 79.58 -2.64 31.06
C SER A 63 78.88 -1.29 31.03
N ALA A 64 77.56 -1.30 30.88
CA ALA A 64 76.69 -0.13 31.03
C ALA A 64 75.60 -0.45 32.05
N THR A 65 75.08 0.58 32.73
CA THR A 65 73.87 0.43 33.54
C THR A 65 72.67 0.74 32.67
N LEU A 66 71.77 -0.24 32.52
CA LEU A 66 70.43 -0.07 31.99
C LEU A 66 69.48 0.25 33.15
N ILE A 67 68.54 1.15 32.92
CA ILE A 67 67.55 1.63 33.87
C ILE A 67 66.18 1.52 33.21
N MET A 68 65.21 1.00 33.95
CA MET A 68 63.81 0.82 33.56
C MET A 68 62.91 1.52 34.59
N PRO A 69 61.72 2.02 34.18
CA PRO A 69 60.75 2.57 35.12
C PRO A 69 60.27 1.51 36.12
N GLY A 70 59.69 1.96 37.24
CA GLY A 70 58.98 1.06 38.14
C GLY A 70 57.74 0.50 37.45
N GLY A 71 57.49 -0.81 37.59
CA GLY A 71 56.39 -1.49 36.90
C GLY A 71 56.70 -1.97 35.47
N HIS A 72 57.94 -1.81 34.98
CA HIS A 72 58.32 -2.24 33.63
C HIS A 72 58.02 -3.72 33.31
N VAL A 73 57.39 -3.96 32.16
CA VAL A 73 57.06 -5.27 31.61
C VAL A 73 57.87 -5.47 30.31
N TYR A 74 58.22 -6.71 29.97
CA TYR A 74 59.33 -7.00 29.04
C TYR A 74 58.88 -7.30 27.60
N ASP A 75 57.58 -7.49 27.44
CA ASP A 75 56.80 -7.69 26.21
C ASP A 75 56.34 -6.33 25.66
N ARG A 76 55.76 -5.49 26.53
CA ARG A 76 55.39 -4.09 26.26
C ARG A 76 56.63 -3.20 26.13
N GLN A 77 57.03 -2.95 24.90
CA GLN A 77 58.30 -2.28 24.57
C GLN A 77 58.26 -0.77 24.90
N LEU A 78 59.43 -0.23 25.26
CA LEU A 78 59.63 1.19 25.54
C LEU A 78 60.85 1.76 24.78
N PRO A 79 60.82 3.04 24.33
CA PRO A 79 61.95 3.73 23.70
C PRO A 79 63.27 3.62 24.46
N LEU A 80 64.38 3.59 23.72
CA LEU A 80 65.71 3.32 24.27
C LEU A 80 66.64 4.54 24.21
N VAL A 81 66.76 5.26 25.31
CA VAL A 81 67.64 6.43 25.43
C VAL A 81 69.06 6.02 25.84
N ILE A 82 70.07 6.51 25.14
CA ILE A 82 71.48 6.18 25.37
C ILE A 82 72.28 7.46 25.64
N SER A 83 72.73 7.66 26.89
CA SER A 83 73.40 8.90 27.32
C SER A 83 74.92 8.85 27.10
N LEU A 84 75.40 9.40 25.98
CA LEU A 84 76.81 9.37 25.57
C LEU A 84 77.61 10.55 26.16
N HIS A 85 78.50 10.23 27.10
CA HIS A 85 79.23 11.23 27.87
C HIS A 85 80.36 11.96 27.09
N GLY A 86 80.61 13.22 27.45
CA GLY A 86 81.77 13.99 26.95
C GLY A 86 83.14 13.46 27.41
N TYR A 87 84.22 13.94 26.77
CA TYR A 87 85.59 13.47 27.06
C TYR A 87 85.97 13.67 28.54
N SER A 88 86.61 12.67 29.13
CA SER A 88 86.97 12.56 30.56
C SER A 88 85.82 12.47 31.58
N SER A 89 84.56 12.50 31.13
CA SER A 89 83.37 12.21 31.96
C SER A 89 83.12 10.69 32.10
N TRP A 90 81.91 10.29 32.50
CA TRP A 90 81.40 8.92 32.57
C TRP A 90 79.87 8.90 32.45
N GLY A 91 79.27 7.76 32.10
CA GLY A 91 77.87 7.69 31.67
C GLY A 91 76.86 8.26 32.67
N SER A 92 76.91 7.81 33.93
CA SER A 92 75.96 8.25 34.96
C SER A 92 76.08 9.71 35.39
N LEU A 93 77.24 10.36 35.23
CA LEU A 93 77.35 11.81 35.45
C LEU A 93 76.71 12.59 34.31
N ASN A 94 76.79 12.08 33.08
CA ASN A 94 76.20 12.73 31.92
C ASN A 94 74.66 12.72 32.00
N ALA A 95 74.06 11.55 32.26
CA ALA A 95 72.62 11.43 32.46
C ALA A 95 72.12 12.30 33.62
N ALA A 96 72.83 12.37 34.74
CA ALA A 96 72.45 13.20 35.89
C ALA A 96 72.57 14.72 35.63
N TRP A 97 73.44 15.15 34.71
CA TRP A 97 73.55 16.56 34.29
C TRP A 97 72.53 16.93 33.20
N MET A 98 72.10 15.94 32.41
CA MET A 98 71.03 16.04 31.41
C MET A 98 69.64 15.69 31.97
N SER A 99 69.46 15.59 33.28
CA SER A 99 68.18 15.27 33.94
C SER A 99 67.53 13.92 33.55
N LEU A 100 68.24 13.04 32.83
CA LEU A 100 67.68 11.83 32.21
C LEU A 100 67.33 10.70 33.20
N TYR A 101 67.55 10.90 34.50
CA TYR A 101 67.17 9.89 35.50
C TYR A 101 65.68 9.92 35.82
N ASP A 102 65.09 11.11 35.91
CA ASP A 102 63.69 11.25 36.29
C ASP A 102 62.77 11.07 35.06
N SER A 103 63.27 11.39 33.85
CA SER A 103 62.59 11.17 32.58
C SER A 103 62.33 9.70 32.22
N VAL A 104 63.05 8.74 32.82
CA VAL A 104 62.78 7.29 32.65
C VAL A 104 61.34 6.95 33.04
N HIS A 105 60.79 7.67 34.03
CA HIS A 105 59.36 7.64 34.37
C HIS A 105 58.56 8.75 33.68
N GLU A 106 59.02 10.01 33.72
CA GLU A 106 58.23 11.15 33.19
C GLU A 106 58.02 11.13 31.66
N ASN A 107 58.83 10.35 30.93
CA ASN A 107 58.77 10.19 29.48
C ASN A 107 58.86 8.70 29.06
N GLU A 108 58.43 7.78 29.93
CA GLU A 108 58.26 6.32 29.69
C GLU A 108 59.34 5.68 28.79
N HIS A 109 60.60 5.74 29.19
CA HIS A 109 61.70 5.23 28.37
C HIS A 109 62.74 4.44 29.17
N LEU A 110 63.45 3.54 28.50
CA LEU A 110 64.63 2.89 29.05
C LEU A 110 65.85 3.80 28.92
N LEU A 111 66.78 3.74 29.88
CA LEU A 111 68.02 4.51 29.85
C LEU A 111 69.26 3.63 29.99
N ILE A 112 70.12 3.64 28.97
CA ILE A 112 71.49 3.12 29.03
C ILE A 112 72.45 4.25 29.39
N THR A 113 73.27 4.03 30.42
CA THR A 113 74.41 4.89 30.79
C THR A 113 75.74 4.15 30.56
N PRO A 114 76.32 4.20 29.35
CA PRO A 114 77.52 3.45 29.00
C PRO A 114 78.80 4.25 29.28
N ASP A 115 79.89 3.54 29.58
CA ASP A 115 81.22 4.12 29.75
C ASP A 115 82.08 3.96 28.49
N GLY A 116 82.55 5.10 27.96
CA GLY A 116 83.55 5.16 26.92
C GLY A 116 84.90 4.57 27.35
N THR A 117 85.73 4.16 26.39
CA THR A 117 86.99 3.47 26.68
C THR A 117 87.95 4.36 27.49
N SER A 118 88.56 3.81 28.54
CA SER A 118 89.55 4.51 29.35
C SER A 118 90.93 4.50 28.69
N ASN A 119 91.56 5.67 28.55
CA ASN A 119 92.94 5.79 28.09
C ASN A 119 93.97 5.54 29.21
N ILE A 120 95.27 5.63 28.88
CA ILE A 120 96.39 5.35 29.80
C ILE A 120 96.50 6.29 31.02
N ILE A 121 95.71 7.37 31.07
CA ILE A 121 95.59 8.28 32.23
C ILE A 121 94.19 8.24 32.86
N ALA A 122 93.42 7.17 32.61
CA ALA A 122 92.09 6.91 33.13
C ALA A 122 91.02 7.98 32.78
N MET A 123 91.23 8.74 31.71
CA MET A 123 90.15 9.53 31.10
C MET A 123 89.39 8.66 30.11
N ARG A 124 88.06 8.63 30.22
CA ARG A 124 87.18 7.97 29.24
C ARG A 124 86.97 8.83 28.01
N TYR A 125 86.75 8.20 26.87
CA TYR A 125 86.48 8.86 25.59
C TYR A 125 85.77 7.89 24.64
N TRP A 126 85.19 8.43 23.58
CA TRP A 126 84.65 7.67 22.45
C TRP A 126 85.55 7.86 21.23
N ASN A 127 85.82 6.78 20.50
CA ASN A 127 86.37 6.81 19.15
C ASN A 127 85.29 7.25 18.16
N ALA A 128 85.00 8.56 18.17
CA ALA A 128 83.98 9.18 17.35
C ALA A 128 84.53 9.54 15.94
N THR A 129 84.22 10.72 15.41
CA THR A 129 84.75 11.20 14.13
C THR A 129 86.28 11.41 14.17
N ASN A 130 86.89 11.55 13.00
CA ASN A 130 88.32 11.86 12.85
C ASN A 130 88.77 13.10 13.66
N ALA A 131 87.91 14.10 13.83
CA ALA A 131 88.16 15.31 14.59
C ALA A 131 88.34 15.03 16.09
N CYS A 132 87.39 14.29 16.69
CA CYS A 132 87.26 14.21 18.13
C CYS A 132 87.83 12.92 18.74
N CYS A 133 88.92 13.15 19.47
CA CYS A 133 89.06 12.66 20.83
C CYS A 133 89.54 11.22 21.04
N ASN A 134 89.71 10.39 20.00
CA ASN A 134 90.69 9.29 20.00
C ASN A 134 92.14 9.82 19.90
N LEU A 135 92.54 10.66 20.86
CA LEU A 135 93.78 11.47 20.84
C LEU A 135 95.08 10.65 20.80
N PHE A 136 94.99 9.32 20.92
CA PHE A 136 96.11 8.39 20.93
C PHE A 136 96.07 7.37 19.77
N GLY A 137 95.10 7.49 18.84
CA GLY A 137 95.00 6.66 17.64
C GLY A 137 94.85 5.16 17.94
N THR A 138 94.07 4.81 18.96
CA THR A 138 93.92 3.41 19.38
C THR A 138 92.80 2.72 18.62
N SER A 139 92.93 1.42 18.38
CA SER A 139 91.92 0.61 17.69
C SER A 139 90.82 0.19 18.67
N VAL A 140 89.88 1.10 18.93
CA VAL A 140 88.67 0.85 19.73
C VAL A 140 87.47 0.88 18.82
N ASP A 141 86.63 -0.14 18.90
CA ASP A 141 85.33 -0.17 18.23
C ASP A 141 84.24 0.23 19.23
N ASP A 142 83.77 1.47 19.12
CA ASP A 142 82.66 2.00 19.91
C ASP A 142 81.32 1.83 19.20
N VAL A 143 81.29 1.68 17.87
CA VAL A 143 80.05 1.47 17.11
C VAL A 143 79.50 0.07 17.40
N SER A 144 80.31 -0.96 17.16
CA SER A 144 79.93 -2.35 17.45
C SER A 144 79.80 -2.64 18.95
N PHE A 145 80.14 -1.68 19.83
CA PHE A 145 79.88 -1.78 21.26
C PHE A 145 78.50 -1.23 21.62
N LEU A 146 78.14 -0.04 21.12
CA LEU A 146 76.81 0.55 21.35
C LEU A 146 75.71 -0.25 20.67
N GLU A 147 75.94 -0.74 19.44
CA GLU A 147 75.12 -1.75 18.75
C GLU A 147 74.84 -2.95 19.66
N SER A 148 75.88 -3.60 20.21
CA SER A 148 75.71 -4.70 21.16
C SER A 148 75.01 -4.36 22.48
N LEU A 149 74.83 -3.08 22.82
CA LEU A 149 74.03 -2.67 23.98
C LEU A 149 72.56 -2.46 23.59
N ILE A 150 72.29 -1.95 22.39
CA ILE A 150 70.95 -1.90 21.78
C ILE A 150 70.42 -3.34 21.63
N ASP A 151 71.17 -4.22 20.97
CA ASP A 151 70.86 -5.65 20.82
C ASP A 151 70.49 -6.30 22.17
N GLN A 152 71.24 -5.98 23.23
CA GLN A 152 70.99 -6.54 24.57
C GLN A 152 69.73 -5.99 25.22
N ALA A 153 69.43 -4.70 25.04
CA ALA A 153 68.24 -4.06 25.58
C ALA A 153 66.98 -4.58 24.89
N VAL A 154 66.97 -4.63 23.54
CA VAL A 154 65.86 -5.15 22.75
C VAL A 154 65.60 -6.62 23.10
N LEU A 155 66.61 -7.48 22.95
CA LEU A 155 66.43 -8.94 23.09
C LEU A 155 66.18 -9.45 24.53
N ASN A 156 66.29 -8.62 25.57
CA ASN A 156 66.26 -9.09 26.96
C ASN A 156 65.56 -8.15 27.97
N TYR A 157 65.16 -6.94 27.59
CA TYR A 157 64.67 -5.92 28.54
C TYR A 157 63.47 -5.09 28.04
N GLY A 158 62.80 -5.46 26.93
CA GLY A 158 61.65 -4.71 26.42
C GLY A 158 62.03 -3.31 25.93
N ALA A 159 63.18 -3.20 25.26
CA ALA A 159 63.54 -1.97 24.55
C ALA A 159 62.99 -2.03 23.13
N ASP A 160 62.38 -0.95 22.68
CA ASP A 160 61.88 -0.82 21.32
C ASP A 160 63.05 -0.76 20.30
N PRO A 161 63.01 -1.55 19.20
CA PRO A 161 64.05 -1.55 18.18
C PRO A 161 63.96 -0.38 17.20
N GLU A 162 62.79 0.26 17.06
CA GLU A 162 62.59 1.45 16.24
C GLU A 162 62.91 2.70 17.08
N GLY A 163 62.33 2.82 18.29
CA GLY A 163 62.44 3.96 19.22
C GLY A 163 63.81 4.20 19.90
N VAL A 164 64.94 4.04 19.19
CA VAL A 164 66.30 4.12 19.74
C VAL A 164 66.90 5.53 19.63
N VAL A 165 67.16 6.20 20.77
CA VAL A 165 67.57 7.62 20.85
C VAL A 165 68.97 7.80 21.47
N LEU A 166 69.90 8.49 20.77
CA LEU A 166 71.28 8.71 21.25
C LEU A 166 71.54 10.17 21.67
N ILE A 167 71.37 10.46 22.97
CA ILE A 167 71.64 11.78 23.56
C ILE A 167 73.12 11.89 23.96
N GLY A 168 73.88 12.72 23.24
CA GLY A 168 75.32 12.86 23.40
C GLY A 168 75.77 14.27 23.78
N HIS A 169 76.84 14.37 24.57
CA HIS A 169 77.54 15.64 24.84
C HIS A 169 78.97 15.62 24.30
N SER A 170 79.41 16.69 23.63
CA SER A 170 80.83 16.88 23.26
C SER A 170 81.35 15.66 22.49
N ASN A 171 82.37 14.96 22.98
CA ASN A 171 82.84 13.68 22.41
C ASN A 171 81.74 12.63 22.23
N GLY A 172 80.75 12.57 23.12
CA GLY A 172 79.56 11.74 22.96
C GLY A 172 78.62 12.23 21.87
N ALA A 173 78.48 13.54 21.65
CA ALA A 173 77.69 14.11 20.54
C ALA A 173 78.34 13.82 19.17
N PHE A 174 79.67 13.93 19.07
CA PHE A 174 80.42 13.41 17.92
C PHE A 174 80.20 11.89 17.72
N MET A 175 79.99 11.12 18.81
CA MET A 175 79.72 9.69 18.73
C MET A 175 78.28 9.41 18.28
N SER A 176 77.28 10.19 18.70
CA SER A 176 75.91 10.12 18.19
C SER A 176 75.88 10.35 16.66
N HIS A 177 76.55 11.41 16.17
CA HIS A 177 76.70 11.62 14.72
C HIS A 177 77.38 10.43 14.02
N ARG A 178 78.43 9.84 14.61
CA ARG A 178 79.07 8.64 14.05
C ARG A 178 78.14 7.42 14.02
N MET A 179 77.31 7.23 15.05
CA MET A 179 76.31 6.17 15.10
C MET A 179 75.25 6.36 14.01
N ALA A 180 74.71 7.58 13.84
CA ALA A 180 73.80 7.89 12.73
C ALA A 180 74.44 7.63 11.33
N CYS A 181 75.74 7.86 11.17
CA CYS A 181 76.45 7.51 9.93
C CYS A 181 76.56 5.99 9.70
N GLU A 182 76.98 5.23 10.72
CA GLU A 182 77.35 3.81 10.56
C GLU A 182 76.23 2.81 10.90
N ARG A 183 75.15 3.26 11.56
CA ARG A 183 74.01 2.48 12.06
C ARG A 183 72.69 3.29 12.01
N GLY A 184 72.53 4.16 11.02
CA GLY A 184 71.37 5.04 10.91
C GLY A 184 70.01 4.33 10.82
N GLY A 185 69.96 3.08 10.36
CA GLY A 185 68.74 2.27 10.30
C GLY A 185 68.45 1.40 11.53
N ILE A 186 69.05 1.70 12.68
CA ILE A 186 68.67 1.16 14.02
C ILE A 186 68.67 2.28 15.09
N ILE A 187 68.37 3.50 14.64
CA ILE A 187 68.37 4.73 15.42
C ILE A 187 67.15 5.52 14.93
N GLU A 188 66.25 5.84 15.84
CA GLU A 188 65.20 6.84 15.61
C GLU A 188 65.87 8.22 15.57
N SER A 189 66.44 8.65 16.70
CA SER A 189 66.91 10.02 16.88
C SER A 189 68.32 10.14 17.44
N ILE A 190 69.01 11.23 17.07
CA ILE A 190 70.19 11.72 17.80
C ILE A 190 69.98 13.12 18.37
N VAL A 191 70.35 13.31 19.64
CA VAL A 191 70.41 14.63 20.28
C VAL A 191 71.88 14.97 20.54
N SER A 192 72.47 15.72 19.62
CA SER A 192 73.89 16.10 19.62
C SER A 192 74.10 17.45 20.29
N LEU A 193 74.46 17.47 21.59
CA LEU A 193 74.81 18.69 22.31
C LEU A 193 76.31 19.04 22.19
N ASN A 194 76.61 20.20 21.60
CA ASN A 194 77.96 20.76 21.46
C ASN A 194 78.98 19.77 20.83
N GLY A 195 78.52 19.01 19.83
CA GLY A 195 79.33 18.16 18.95
C GLY A 195 79.43 18.72 17.54
N ALA A 196 79.92 17.92 16.60
CA ALA A 196 79.80 18.14 15.16
C ALA A 196 79.80 16.80 14.42
N THR A 197 79.41 16.81 13.15
CA THR A 197 79.52 15.64 12.26
C THR A 197 80.93 15.55 11.65
N TRP A 198 81.09 14.76 10.58
CA TRP A 198 82.34 14.66 9.81
C TRP A 198 82.54 15.88 8.90
N GLU A 199 83.78 16.35 8.77
CA GLU A 199 84.18 17.42 7.83
C GLU A 199 83.94 17.02 6.36
N ASP A 200 84.45 15.85 5.95
CA ASP A 200 84.23 15.30 4.60
C ASP A 200 83.02 14.36 4.61
N PHE A 201 81.85 14.90 5.01
CA PHE A 201 80.63 14.12 5.27
C PHE A 201 80.24 13.19 4.10
N SER A 202 80.41 13.62 2.86
CA SER A 202 80.09 12.82 1.67
C SER A 202 81.01 11.61 1.45
N ASN A 203 82.17 11.53 2.11
CA ASN A 203 83.12 10.42 1.98
C ASN A 203 83.33 9.65 3.31
N ASP A 204 83.36 10.34 4.45
CA ASP A 204 83.67 9.79 5.78
C ASP A 204 82.42 9.39 6.60
N CYS A 205 81.22 9.86 6.25
CA CYS A 205 79.96 9.46 6.90
C CYS A 205 79.15 8.54 5.97
N PRO A 206 79.17 7.21 6.16
CA PRO A 206 78.34 6.30 5.37
C PRO A 206 76.85 6.70 5.39
N ASN A 207 76.12 6.33 4.34
CA ASN A 207 74.66 6.39 4.34
C ASN A 207 74.12 5.00 4.67
N THR A 208 73.63 4.84 5.89
CA THR A 208 73.05 3.59 6.43
C THR A 208 71.63 3.79 6.94
N GLY A 209 71.04 4.97 6.67
CA GLY A 209 69.78 5.46 7.21
C GLY A 209 69.81 6.99 7.34
N SER A 210 68.62 7.57 7.46
CA SER A 210 68.39 9.01 7.67
C SER A 210 67.58 9.19 8.96
N PRO A 211 68.19 8.99 10.15
CA PRO A 211 67.51 9.19 11.43
C PRO A 211 67.14 10.66 11.66
N ASN A 212 66.29 10.91 12.65
CA ASN A 212 65.97 12.25 13.13
C ASN A 212 67.21 12.90 13.80
N ILE A 213 67.56 14.12 13.38
CA ILE A 213 68.78 14.83 13.77
C ILE A 213 68.47 16.12 14.54
N LEU A 214 68.63 16.10 15.87
CA LEU A 214 68.65 17.31 16.70
C LEU A 214 70.09 17.70 17.05
N HIS A 215 70.57 18.80 16.46
CA HIS A 215 71.87 19.38 16.76
C HIS A 215 71.73 20.60 17.68
N VAL A 216 72.00 20.44 18.98
CA VAL A 216 71.99 21.54 19.95
C VAL A 216 73.38 22.13 20.10
N HIS A 217 73.54 23.47 19.96
CA HIS A 217 74.86 24.09 20.07
C HIS A 217 74.85 25.48 20.71
N GLY A 218 75.80 25.72 21.63
CA GLY A 218 76.02 27.01 22.28
C GLY A 218 76.87 27.97 21.45
N THR A 219 76.35 29.18 21.18
CA THR A 219 77.07 30.15 20.32
C THR A 219 78.31 30.78 20.97
N ALA A 220 78.56 30.51 22.25
CA ALA A 220 79.76 30.90 22.99
C ALA A 220 80.59 29.70 23.48
N ASP A 221 80.42 28.52 22.87
CA ASP A 221 81.31 27.38 23.08
C ASP A 221 82.76 27.75 22.67
N SER A 222 83.70 27.32 23.51
CA SER A 222 85.15 27.62 23.43
C SER A 222 86.03 26.37 23.35
N VAL A 223 85.41 25.19 23.27
CA VAL A 223 86.05 23.89 23.10
C VAL A 223 85.71 23.34 21.71
N ILE A 224 84.42 23.25 21.41
CA ILE A 224 83.88 22.94 20.07
C ILE A 224 83.27 24.24 19.55
N GLN A 225 83.89 24.86 18.56
CA GLN A 225 83.46 26.20 18.14
C GLN A 225 82.23 26.09 17.23
N TYR A 226 81.17 26.82 17.59
CA TYR A 226 79.92 26.91 16.82
C TYR A 226 80.14 27.17 15.32
N ASN A 227 81.18 27.94 14.95
CA ASN A 227 81.54 28.27 13.56
C ASN A 227 82.55 27.30 12.92
N GLY A 228 82.65 26.07 13.44
CA GLY A 228 83.59 25.05 12.99
C GLY A 228 85.01 25.29 13.50
N GLY A 229 85.93 24.35 13.22
CA GLY A 229 87.30 24.50 13.70
C GLY A 229 88.22 23.31 13.43
N THR A 230 89.18 23.13 14.33
CA THR A 230 90.16 22.03 14.24
C THR A 230 90.57 21.58 15.64
N LEU A 231 90.39 20.29 15.90
CA LEU A 231 90.90 19.59 17.08
C LEU A 231 92.22 18.89 16.75
N THR A 232 92.84 18.24 17.74
CA THR A 232 94.07 17.46 17.57
C THR A 232 93.93 16.31 16.56
N GLY A 233 92.72 15.80 16.33
CA GLY A 233 92.45 14.72 15.36
C GLY A 233 92.23 15.19 13.92
N GLY A 234 91.56 16.33 13.73
CA GLY A 234 91.12 16.82 12.42
C GLY A 234 90.29 18.10 12.49
N ALA A 235 89.87 18.58 11.31
CA ALA A 235 88.88 19.66 11.18
C ALA A 235 87.47 19.15 11.49
N TYR A 236 86.56 20.05 11.83
CA TYR A 236 85.13 19.75 12.01
C TYR A 236 84.27 20.93 11.54
N PRO A 237 83.09 20.65 10.96
CA PRO A 237 82.21 21.68 10.41
C PRO A 237 81.55 22.51 11.51
N SER A 238 80.97 23.65 11.13
CA SER A 238 80.14 24.44 12.04
C SER A 238 78.86 23.69 12.46
N ALA A 239 78.19 24.21 13.49
CA ALA A 239 76.89 23.67 13.90
C ALA A 239 75.84 23.79 12.78
N PRO A 240 75.73 24.93 12.06
CA PRO A 240 74.89 25.03 10.86
C PRO A 240 75.31 24.10 9.71
N GLU A 241 76.59 23.99 9.38
CA GLU A 241 77.06 23.04 8.34
C GLU A 241 76.77 21.59 8.75
N SER A 242 76.83 21.28 10.04
CA SER A 242 76.50 19.94 10.55
C SER A 242 75.04 19.57 10.28
N THR A 243 74.08 20.50 10.40
CA THR A 243 72.68 20.25 10.01
C THR A 243 72.46 20.36 8.51
N GLU A 244 73.12 21.29 7.81
CA GLU A 244 73.06 21.42 6.35
C GLU A 244 73.45 20.11 5.66
N TYR A 245 74.49 19.41 6.14
CA TYR A 245 74.91 18.11 5.61
C TYR A 245 73.89 16.99 5.83
N TRP A 246 73.17 16.99 6.97
CA TRP A 246 72.08 16.03 7.21
C TRP A 246 70.81 16.39 6.44
N ALA A 247 70.54 17.66 6.22
CA ALA A 247 69.43 18.15 5.41
C ALA A 247 69.62 17.84 3.91
N ASP A 248 70.83 18.07 3.39
CA ASP A 248 71.23 17.70 2.02
C ASP A 248 71.14 16.17 1.79
N ARG A 249 71.43 15.36 2.82
CA ARG A 249 71.23 13.90 2.77
C ARG A 249 69.76 13.52 2.69
N SER A 250 68.96 14.11 3.58
CA SER A 250 67.54 13.79 3.80
C SER A 250 66.60 14.47 2.80
N GLY A 251 67.14 15.28 1.87
CA GLY A 251 66.39 15.97 0.83
C GLY A 251 65.53 17.15 1.32
N CYS A 252 65.87 17.75 2.46
CA CYS A 252 65.10 18.86 3.08
C CYS A 252 65.30 20.21 2.36
N ASP A 253 64.54 21.22 2.78
CA ASP A 253 64.76 22.61 2.42
C ASP A 253 66.18 23.07 2.81
N ALA A 254 66.91 23.63 1.84
CA ALA A 254 68.28 24.12 2.02
C ALA A 254 68.41 25.36 2.94
N SER A 255 67.32 25.83 3.55
CA SER A 255 67.33 26.97 4.48
C SER A 255 66.38 26.75 5.66
N TRP A 256 66.89 26.94 6.87
CA TRP A 256 66.15 26.70 8.11
C TRP A 256 64.99 27.70 8.29
N THR A 257 63.84 27.19 8.72
CA THR A 257 62.75 28.01 9.25
C THR A 257 62.96 28.20 10.75
N ASN A 258 62.82 29.42 11.26
CA ASN A 258 62.79 29.67 12.71
C ASN A 258 61.37 29.41 13.23
N LEU A 259 61.23 28.43 14.11
CA LEU A 259 59.93 28.01 14.68
C LEU A 259 59.62 28.72 16.01
N GLY A 260 60.62 29.35 16.63
CA GLY A 260 60.49 30.11 17.87
C GLY A 260 61.74 30.06 18.74
N SER A 261 61.55 30.20 20.05
CA SER A 261 62.60 30.07 21.05
C SER A 261 62.09 29.34 22.30
N ILE A 262 62.91 28.48 22.89
CA ILE A 262 62.60 27.64 24.05
C ILE A 262 63.59 27.88 25.21
N ASP A 263 63.19 27.50 26.43
CA ASP A 263 64.00 27.51 27.65
C ASP A 263 64.49 26.07 27.88
N ILE A 264 65.77 25.81 27.54
CA ILE A 264 66.43 24.53 27.82
C ILE A 264 67.69 24.69 28.67
N THR A 265 68.16 25.92 28.90
CA THR A 265 69.34 26.16 29.74
C THR A 265 69.11 27.26 30.78
N GLY A 266 69.42 26.93 32.04
CA GLY A 266 68.99 27.69 33.20
C GLY A 266 67.69 27.14 33.78
N SER A 267 67.07 27.91 34.68
CA SER A 267 65.73 27.62 35.23
C SER A 267 65.11 28.94 35.71
N ASP A 268 65.27 29.98 34.89
CA ASP A 268 64.82 31.35 35.18
C ASP A 268 63.65 31.81 34.28
N GLY A 269 63.15 30.94 33.39
CA GLY A 269 61.95 31.19 32.58
C GLY A 269 62.23 32.08 31.37
N VAL A 270 63.47 32.05 30.87
CA VAL A 270 63.92 32.83 29.71
C VAL A 270 64.12 31.89 28.53
N THR A 271 63.58 32.24 27.36
CA THR A 271 63.78 31.46 26.14
C THR A 271 65.02 31.95 25.39
N GLU A 272 66.17 31.34 25.70
CA GLU A 272 67.49 31.70 25.15
C GLU A 272 67.90 30.88 23.91
N THR A 273 67.22 29.76 23.67
CA THR A 273 67.53 28.83 22.58
C THR A 273 66.61 29.03 21.39
N ASP A 274 67.15 29.38 20.21
CA ASP A 274 66.36 29.43 18.97
C ASP A 274 66.09 28.01 18.45
N VAL A 275 64.85 27.73 18.01
CA VAL A 275 64.50 26.50 17.27
C VAL A 275 64.53 26.81 15.77
N LEU A 276 65.42 26.12 15.04
CA LEU A 276 65.69 26.34 13.62
C LEU A 276 65.66 25.01 12.88
N GLU A 277 64.75 24.79 11.94
CA GLU A 277 64.54 23.47 11.33
C GLU A 277 64.60 23.50 9.81
N HIS A 278 65.27 22.51 9.22
CA HIS A 278 65.18 22.22 7.78
C HIS A 278 63.90 21.41 7.55
N LEU A 279 62.88 22.04 6.98
CA LEU A 279 61.56 21.44 6.75
C LEU A 279 61.54 20.61 5.44
N ASN A 280 60.43 19.90 5.19
CA ASN A 280 60.12 19.26 3.91
C ASN A 280 61.17 18.23 3.43
N CYS A 281 61.73 17.44 4.36
CA CYS A 281 62.66 16.35 4.04
C CYS A 281 61.99 15.25 3.22
N ALA A 282 62.67 14.79 2.17
CA ALA A 282 62.18 13.77 1.24
C ALA A 282 62.28 12.34 1.81
N ASP A 283 63.20 12.11 2.75
CA ASP A 283 63.38 10.84 3.46
C ASP A 283 62.39 10.69 4.65
N GLY A 284 61.54 11.70 4.92
CA GLY A 284 60.51 11.70 5.97
C GLY A 284 60.98 12.19 7.35
N ASN A 285 62.26 12.00 7.67
CA ASN A 285 62.88 12.44 8.93
C ASN A 285 63.05 13.97 9.04
N ARG A 286 63.51 14.43 10.20
CA ARG A 286 63.61 15.82 10.63
C ARG A 286 65.06 16.21 10.92
N VAL A 287 65.44 17.45 10.59
CA VAL A 287 66.79 17.97 10.81
C VAL A 287 66.73 19.36 11.45
N SER A 288 66.91 19.39 12.77
CA SER A 288 66.73 20.57 13.61
C SER A 288 68.05 21.04 14.24
N HIS A 289 68.24 22.36 14.28
CA HIS A 289 69.31 23.03 14.98
C HIS A 289 68.76 23.91 16.11
N TRP A 290 69.00 23.50 17.35
CA TRP A 290 68.70 24.31 18.53
C TRP A 290 69.91 25.15 18.93
N ARG A 291 69.77 26.47 18.84
CA ARG A 291 70.89 27.41 19.03
C ARG A 291 70.79 28.14 20.36
N ILE A 292 71.57 27.68 21.34
CA ILE A 292 71.62 28.29 22.68
C ILE A 292 72.40 29.61 22.60
N ASN A 293 71.71 30.75 22.66
CA ASN A 293 72.34 32.06 22.46
C ASN A 293 73.20 32.49 23.65
N GLY A 294 74.52 32.49 23.46
CA GLY A 294 75.48 32.70 24.54
C GLY A 294 75.78 31.43 25.36
N GLY A 295 75.22 30.28 24.96
CA GLY A 295 75.49 28.99 25.57
C GLY A 295 76.97 28.60 25.50
N SER A 296 77.47 27.97 26.56
CA SER A 296 78.87 27.51 26.66
C SER A 296 79.02 26.03 26.29
N HIS A 297 80.24 25.48 26.37
CA HIS A 297 80.48 24.04 26.11
C HIS A 297 79.70 23.09 27.03
N ALA A 298 79.40 23.52 28.25
CA ALA A 298 78.58 22.78 29.20
C ALA A 298 77.66 23.79 29.91
N PRO A 299 76.48 24.11 29.34
CA PRO A 299 75.53 25.01 29.98
C PRO A 299 74.88 24.33 31.20
N SER A 300 74.17 25.11 32.02
CA SER A 300 73.29 24.53 33.03
C SER A 300 72.01 24.09 32.33
N MET A 301 71.61 22.82 32.41
CA MET A 301 70.34 22.38 31.82
C MET A 301 69.15 22.88 32.63
N ASN A 302 68.01 23.04 31.96
CA ASN A 302 66.71 23.13 32.60
C ASN A 302 66.26 21.73 33.05
N ALA A 303 65.71 21.64 34.27
CA ALA A 303 65.18 20.40 34.82
C ALA A 303 63.71 20.64 35.24
N PRO A 304 62.73 19.90 34.68
CA PRO A 304 62.89 18.80 33.72
C PRO A 304 63.10 19.25 32.26
N GLY A 305 62.97 20.56 31.95
CA GLY A 305 62.77 21.07 30.58
C GLY A 305 63.74 20.62 29.49
N TRP A 306 65.02 20.35 29.77
CA TRP A 306 65.92 19.76 28.77
C TRP A 306 65.48 18.35 28.37
N ALA A 307 65.17 17.48 29.33
CA ALA A 307 64.91 16.07 29.06
C ALA A 307 63.60 15.94 28.27
N ASN A 308 62.53 16.52 28.80
CA ASN A 308 61.18 16.37 28.23
C ASN A 308 61.13 16.95 26.82
N LEU A 309 61.60 18.20 26.59
CA LEU A 309 61.58 18.79 25.25
C LEU A 309 62.48 18.05 24.25
N SER A 310 63.65 17.54 24.68
CA SER A 310 64.56 16.83 23.76
C SER A 310 64.17 15.39 23.49
N LEU A 311 63.35 14.78 24.36
CA LEU A 311 62.72 13.46 24.13
C LEU A 311 61.42 13.58 23.33
N GLU A 312 60.59 14.59 23.63
CA GLU A 312 59.39 14.98 22.87
C GLU A 312 59.74 15.21 21.40
N TRP A 313 60.77 16.01 21.10
CA TRP A 313 61.25 16.19 19.71
C TRP A 313 61.82 14.89 19.12
N ALA A 314 62.53 14.09 19.91
CA ALA A 314 63.25 12.89 19.46
C ALA A 314 62.38 11.62 19.32
N LEU A 315 61.09 11.72 19.65
CA LEU A 315 60.10 10.64 19.55
C LEU A 315 58.79 11.16 18.94
N GLU A 316 58.77 12.36 18.34
CA GLU A 316 57.56 12.99 17.78
C GLU A 316 56.93 12.17 16.63
N ASP A 317 57.77 11.45 15.88
CA ASP A 317 57.36 10.56 14.78
C ASP A 317 57.33 9.07 15.19
N PHE A 318 57.65 8.75 16.45
CA PHE A 318 57.63 7.38 16.98
C PHE A 318 56.24 7.04 17.50
N VAL A 319 55.61 6.03 16.90
CA VAL A 319 54.38 5.41 17.41
C VAL A 319 54.75 4.11 18.12
N ARG A 320 54.20 3.94 19.32
CA ARG A 320 54.41 2.80 20.20
C ARG A 320 53.53 1.61 19.81
N ASP A 321 53.95 0.43 20.24
CA ASP A 321 53.14 -0.77 20.48
C ASP A 321 52.90 -0.85 22.00
N SER A 322 51.70 -0.44 22.45
CA SER A 322 51.43 -0.24 23.89
C SER A 322 51.16 -1.52 24.67
N ASP A 323 50.83 -2.63 24.00
CA ASP A 323 50.52 -3.90 24.66
C ASP A 323 51.38 -5.13 24.31
N GLY A 324 52.12 -5.07 23.21
CA GLY A 324 53.14 -6.02 22.78
C GLY A 324 52.69 -7.04 21.73
N ASP A 325 51.57 -6.83 21.04
CA ASP A 325 51.03 -7.79 20.06
C ASP A 325 51.67 -7.71 18.65
N GLY A 326 52.21 -6.54 18.29
CA GLY A 326 52.87 -6.25 17.02
C GLY A 326 52.15 -5.26 16.08
N TYR A 327 50.98 -4.76 16.47
CA TYR A 327 50.35 -3.57 15.89
C TYR A 327 50.87 -2.31 16.61
N ARG A 328 50.35 -1.13 16.27
CA ARG A 328 50.79 0.15 16.86
C ARG A 328 49.61 1.02 17.20
N ASP A 329 49.78 1.87 18.21
CA ASP A 329 48.79 2.82 18.73
C ASP A 329 48.18 3.80 17.69
N ASP A 330 48.68 3.85 16.43
CA ASP A 330 48.13 4.63 15.31
C ASP A 330 47.27 3.84 14.31
N VAL A 331 47.22 2.51 14.43
CA VAL A 331 46.49 1.58 13.54
C VAL A 331 45.75 0.47 14.30
N ASP A 332 45.88 0.43 15.61
CA ASP A 332 45.29 -0.53 16.54
C ASP A 332 44.05 0.07 17.22
N ALA A 333 42.93 -0.66 17.19
CA ALA A 333 41.67 -0.27 17.83
C ALA A 333 41.67 -0.46 19.37
N PHE A 334 42.43 -1.41 19.89
CA PHE A 334 42.36 -1.89 21.28
C PHE A 334 43.73 -1.88 21.98
N ILE A 335 44.45 -0.74 21.89
CA ILE A 335 45.83 -0.42 22.35
C ILE A 335 46.32 -0.91 23.74
N TYR A 336 45.52 -1.66 24.48
CA TYR A 336 45.87 -2.30 25.73
C TYR A 336 45.56 -3.82 25.82
N ASN A 337 44.79 -4.41 24.88
CA ASN A 337 44.43 -5.83 24.81
C ASN A 337 45.22 -6.56 23.70
N PRO A 338 46.30 -7.31 24.03
CA PRO A 338 47.22 -7.92 23.06
C PRO A 338 46.68 -9.22 22.42
N ASN A 339 45.39 -9.23 22.10
CA ASN A 339 44.68 -10.29 21.40
C ASN A 339 43.75 -9.71 20.30
N GLU A 340 43.37 -8.43 20.40
CA GLU A 340 42.50 -7.73 19.45
C GLU A 340 43.18 -6.45 18.97
N TRP A 341 43.10 -6.16 17.67
CA TRP A 341 43.80 -5.02 17.04
C TRP A 341 42.95 -4.30 15.98
N ALA A 342 41.78 -4.86 15.64
CA ALA A 342 40.88 -4.37 14.61
C ALA A 342 39.43 -4.50 15.08
N ASP A 343 38.63 -3.53 14.67
CA ASP A 343 37.21 -3.35 14.90
C ASP A 343 36.67 -2.96 13.50
N SER A 344 35.80 -3.80 12.92
CA SER A 344 35.45 -3.70 11.50
C SER A 344 34.19 -2.86 11.20
N ASP A 345 33.37 -2.58 12.22
CA ASP A 345 32.10 -1.85 12.12
C ASP A 345 31.85 -0.79 13.22
N ASP A 346 32.86 -0.53 14.07
CA ASP A 346 32.91 0.46 15.16
C ASP A 346 32.04 0.10 16.41
N ASP A 347 31.82 -1.19 16.71
CA ASP A 347 31.00 -1.67 17.85
C ASP A 347 31.75 -1.78 19.21
N MET A 348 33.09 -1.80 19.19
CA MET A 348 34.01 -2.01 20.34
C MET A 348 34.27 -3.47 20.76
N VAL A 349 33.88 -4.47 19.97
CA VAL A 349 34.36 -5.85 20.03
C VAL A 349 35.45 -6.05 18.95
N GLY A 350 36.42 -6.93 19.21
CA GLY A 350 37.55 -7.16 18.32
C GLY A 350 37.32 -8.27 17.30
N ASP A 351 37.78 -8.05 16.06
CA ASP A 351 37.72 -8.95 14.88
C ASP A 351 38.03 -10.45 15.15
N ASN A 352 38.78 -10.81 16.21
CA ASN A 352 39.11 -12.21 16.53
C ASN A 352 38.22 -12.82 17.63
N SER A 353 37.54 -11.98 18.41
CA SER A 353 36.64 -12.38 19.50
C SER A 353 35.17 -12.29 19.09
N ASP A 354 34.87 -11.43 18.12
CA ASP A 354 33.57 -11.24 17.49
C ASP A 354 33.23 -12.38 16.49
N VAL A 355 31.96 -12.79 16.48
CA VAL A 355 31.40 -13.77 15.54
C VAL A 355 30.86 -13.09 14.26
N PHE A 356 30.41 -11.83 14.35
CA PHE A 356 29.72 -11.08 13.30
C PHE A 356 30.43 -9.75 12.90
N PRO A 357 31.76 -9.71 12.60
CA PRO A 357 32.55 -8.48 12.35
C PRO A 357 32.24 -7.75 11.04
N SER A 358 30.99 -7.30 10.95
CA SER A 358 30.36 -6.48 9.92
C SER A 358 28.92 -6.06 10.27
N ASP A 359 28.35 -6.54 11.39
CA ASP A 359 27.06 -6.08 11.94
C ASP A 359 27.23 -5.58 13.39
N PRO A 360 27.31 -4.25 13.62
CA PRO A 360 27.56 -3.65 14.94
C PRO A 360 26.32 -3.68 15.86
N THR A 361 25.48 -4.70 15.71
CA THR A 361 24.39 -5.04 16.62
C THR A 361 24.48 -6.46 17.17
N GLU A 362 25.42 -7.29 16.69
CA GLU A 362 25.66 -8.66 17.15
C GLU A 362 27.15 -8.95 17.31
N TRP A 363 27.51 -9.80 18.28
CA TRP A 363 28.92 -10.16 18.55
C TRP A 363 29.14 -11.55 19.17
N GLU A 364 28.08 -12.19 19.70
CA GLU A 364 28.13 -13.50 20.34
C GLU A 364 27.02 -14.39 19.73
N ASP A 365 27.33 -15.67 19.55
CA ASP A 365 26.48 -16.75 19.02
C ASP A 365 26.72 -17.94 19.96
N THR A 366 25.81 -18.11 20.92
CA THR A 366 26.01 -18.98 22.09
C THR A 366 25.94 -20.48 21.76
N ASP A 367 25.21 -20.88 20.70
CA ASP A 367 25.00 -22.29 20.36
C ASP A 367 25.41 -22.73 18.94
N GLY A 368 25.60 -21.78 18.01
CA GLY A 368 26.25 -21.98 16.71
C GLY A 368 25.29 -22.15 15.53
N ASP A 369 24.10 -21.55 15.57
CA ASP A 369 23.08 -21.66 14.51
C ASP A 369 23.30 -20.64 13.36
N GLY A 370 23.71 -19.41 13.68
CA GLY A 370 24.01 -18.32 12.76
C GLY A 370 23.21 -17.02 12.95
N VAL A 371 22.29 -16.97 13.91
CA VAL A 371 21.67 -15.74 14.45
C VAL A 371 22.51 -15.25 15.65
N GLY A 372 22.41 -13.97 16.02
CA GLY A 372 23.19 -13.38 17.12
C GLY A 372 22.39 -13.27 18.42
N ASP A 373 23.08 -13.41 19.56
CA ASP A 373 22.52 -13.43 20.93
C ASP A 373 21.65 -12.22 21.33
N ASN A 374 21.62 -11.12 20.55
CA ASN A 374 20.75 -9.95 20.82
C ASN A 374 19.45 -9.92 20.00
N SER A 375 19.38 -10.63 18.87
CA SER A 375 18.21 -10.73 17.99
C SER A 375 17.50 -12.08 18.14
N ASP A 376 18.25 -13.14 18.41
CA ASP A 376 17.74 -14.47 18.75
C ASP A 376 16.91 -14.45 20.06
N VAL A 377 15.70 -15.02 20.00
CA VAL A 377 14.78 -15.15 21.14
C VAL A 377 15.13 -16.35 22.03
N PHE A 378 15.83 -17.35 21.50
CA PHE A 378 16.27 -18.58 22.17
C PHE A 378 17.81 -18.84 22.17
N PRO A 379 18.72 -17.92 22.61
CA PRO A 379 20.21 -18.08 22.54
C PRO A 379 20.85 -19.22 23.34
N SER A 380 20.42 -20.46 23.12
CA SER A 380 20.89 -21.70 23.72
C SER A 380 20.23 -22.99 23.17
N ASP A 381 19.28 -22.92 22.23
CA ASP A 381 18.78 -24.09 21.48
C ASP A 381 18.88 -23.88 19.95
N PRO A 382 19.91 -24.43 19.27
CA PRO A 382 20.29 -24.12 17.87
C PRO A 382 19.36 -24.75 16.81
N THR A 383 18.05 -24.67 17.05
CA THR A 383 16.99 -24.99 16.11
C THR A 383 15.84 -23.99 16.13
N GLU A 384 15.83 -23.02 17.07
CA GLU A 384 14.80 -22.00 17.21
C GLU A 384 15.49 -20.63 17.35
N TRP A 385 14.93 -19.56 16.77
CA TRP A 385 15.53 -18.22 16.83
C TRP A 385 14.49 -17.08 16.81
N GLU A 386 13.36 -17.27 16.13
CA GLU A 386 12.16 -16.41 16.14
C GLU A 386 11.04 -17.06 16.98
N ASP A 387 10.14 -16.23 17.54
CA ASP A 387 9.03 -16.52 18.47
C ASP A 387 7.91 -15.52 18.11
N THR A 388 7.19 -15.78 17.00
CA THR A 388 6.37 -14.77 16.33
C THR A 388 5.10 -14.37 17.10
N ASP A 389 4.41 -15.33 17.75
CA ASP A 389 3.26 -15.07 18.62
C ASP A 389 3.66 -14.60 20.05
N GLY A 390 4.77 -15.14 20.58
CA GLY A 390 5.25 -14.91 21.94
C GLY A 390 4.79 -15.93 23.00
N ASP A 391 4.37 -17.14 22.64
CA ASP A 391 4.12 -18.28 23.55
C ASP A 391 5.41 -18.74 24.24
N GLY A 392 6.53 -18.73 23.50
CA GLY A 392 7.82 -19.30 23.91
C GLY A 392 8.06 -20.74 23.45
N VAL A 393 7.36 -21.18 22.39
CA VAL A 393 7.89 -22.10 21.38
C VAL A 393 8.45 -21.24 20.23
N GLY A 394 9.39 -21.77 19.44
CA GLY A 394 9.92 -21.05 18.28
C GLY A 394 9.38 -21.59 16.96
N ASP A 395 9.44 -20.73 15.93
CA ASP A 395 8.81 -20.89 14.62
C ASP A 395 9.33 -22.09 13.79
N ASN A 396 10.34 -22.86 14.24
CA ASN A 396 10.73 -24.13 13.59
C ASN A 396 10.11 -25.37 14.27
N SER A 397 9.50 -25.18 15.45
CA SER A 397 8.93 -26.23 16.29
C SER A 397 7.44 -26.07 16.59
N ASP A 398 6.84 -24.88 16.40
CA ASP A 398 5.38 -24.75 16.45
C ASP A 398 4.71 -25.26 15.14
N PRO A 399 3.38 -25.39 15.14
CA PRO A 399 2.60 -25.62 13.92
C PRO A 399 1.45 -24.59 13.74
N ASP A 400 1.56 -23.41 14.36
CA ASP A 400 0.58 -22.29 14.36
C ASP A 400 1.37 -21.00 14.74
N ASP A 401 2.41 -20.65 13.96
CA ASP A 401 3.51 -19.70 14.31
C ASP A 401 3.06 -18.29 14.81
N ASP A 402 1.79 -17.90 14.64
CA ASP A 402 1.26 -16.60 15.09
C ASP A 402 -0.04 -16.63 15.96
N ASP A 403 -0.52 -17.81 16.38
CA ASP A 403 -1.77 -18.08 17.18
C ASP A 403 -3.06 -17.42 16.60
N ASP A 404 -3.13 -17.25 15.28
CA ASP A 404 -4.38 -16.97 14.56
C ASP A 404 -5.36 -18.18 14.65
N GLY A 405 -4.84 -19.41 14.55
CA GLY A 405 -5.59 -20.66 14.58
C GLY A 405 -5.68 -21.44 13.26
N TRP A 406 -5.04 -20.98 12.18
CA TRP A 406 -4.65 -21.77 11.01
C TRP A 406 -3.22 -22.31 11.17
N ILE A 407 -2.97 -23.53 10.69
CA ILE A 407 -1.63 -24.15 10.78
C ILE A 407 -0.78 -23.76 9.58
N ASP A 408 0.51 -23.44 9.75
CA ASP A 408 1.46 -23.02 8.69
C ASP A 408 1.51 -23.92 7.44
N SER A 409 1.12 -25.19 7.57
CA SER A 409 1.01 -26.13 6.44
C SER A 409 -0.30 -26.06 5.62
N GLU A 410 -1.29 -25.30 6.10
CA GLU A 410 -2.57 -25.00 5.45
C GLU A 410 -2.81 -23.47 5.31
N ASP A 411 -1.87 -22.63 5.78
CA ASP A 411 -1.88 -21.17 5.78
C ASP A 411 -1.01 -20.55 4.66
N ALA A 412 -1.35 -19.33 4.20
CA ALA A 412 -0.62 -18.60 3.17
C ALA A 412 0.42 -17.58 3.69
N PHE A 413 0.23 -17.02 4.89
CA PHE A 413 1.07 -15.99 5.53
C PHE A 413 1.39 -16.29 7.00
N PRO A 414 2.04 -17.42 7.35
CA PRO A 414 2.05 -17.94 8.74
C PRO A 414 2.73 -17.09 9.83
N LEU A 415 3.22 -15.90 9.50
CA LEU A 415 3.90 -14.97 10.40
C LEU A 415 3.16 -13.61 10.48
N ASN A 416 1.84 -13.61 10.27
CA ASN A 416 0.99 -12.44 10.18
C ASN A 416 -0.47 -12.77 10.59
N PRO A 417 -0.83 -12.61 11.89
CA PRO A 417 -2.08 -13.12 12.50
C PRO A 417 -3.32 -12.27 12.18
N TYR A 418 -3.43 -11.90 10.91
CA TYR A 418 -4.46 -11.11 10.26
C TYR A 418 -4.78 -11.62 8.84
N GLU A 419 -3.93 -12.46 8.24
CA GLU A 419 -4.09 -13.00 6.88
C GLU A 419 -3.71 -14.49 6.85
N TRP A 420 -4.55 -15.34 6.24
CA TRP A 420 -4.38 -16.80 6.27
C TRP A 420 -4.67 -17.50 4.93
N ILE A 421 -5.37 -16.84 4.00
CA ILE A 421 -5.62 -17.28 2.63
C ILE A 421 -5.12 -16.20 1.66
N ASP A 422 -4.65 -16.67 0.51
CA ASP A 422 -4.16 -15.96 -0.67
C ASP A 422 -4.88 -16.64 -1.86
N THR A 423 -6.04 -16.12 -2.25
CA THR A 423 -6.94 -16.82 -3.19
C THR A 423 -6.45 -16.79 -4.65
N ASP A 424 -5.84 -15.69 -5.10
CA ASP A 424 -5.28 -15.55 -6.46
C ASP A 424 -3.81 -16.03 -6.57
N GLY A 425 -2.99 -15.78 -5.54
CA GLY A 425 -1.55 -16.04 -5.50
C GLY A 425 -0.64 -14.82 -5.74
N ASP A 426 -1.12 -13.58 -5.57
CA ASP A 426 -0.32 -12.34 -5.63
C ASP A 426 0.70 -12.26 -4.49
N GLY A 427 0.26 -12.63 -3.27
CA GLY A 427 1.00 -12.41 -2.03
C GLY A 427 0.49 -11.25 -1.16
N VAL A 428 -0.77 -10.85 -1.35
CA VAL A 428 -1.63 -10.16 -0.36
C VAL A 428 -2.73 -11.16 0.05
N GLY A 429 -3.28 -11.03 1.27
CA GLY A 429 -4.30 -11.94 1.78
C GLY A 429 -5.72 -11.37 1.75
N ASP A 430 -6.71 -12.27 1.69
CA ASP A 430 -8.15 -12.02 1.54
C ASP A 430 -8.80 -11.09 2.62
N ASN A 431 -8.08 -10.62 3.65
CA ASN A 431 -8.59 -9.59 4.59
C ASN A 431 -7.98 -8.20 4.36
N SER A 432 -6.94 -8.09 3.52
CA SER A 432 -6.22 -6.85 3.17
C SER A 432 -6.26 -6.50 1.69
N ASP A 433 -6.64 -7.41 0.80
CA ASP A 433 -6.89 -7.06 -0.59
C ASP A 433 -8.23 -6.32 -0.80
N ASP A 434 -8.37 -5.69 -1.96
CA ASP A 434 -9.60 -5.07 -2.48
C ASP A 434 -10.11 -5.85 -3.72
N ASP A 435 -9.45 -6.92 -4.20
CA ASP A 435 -9.71 -7.70 -5.44
C ASP A 435 -9.28 -9.18 -5.24
N ASP A 436 -10.00 -9.93 -4.37
CA ASP A 436 -9.65 -11.27 -3.82
C ASP A 436 -9.29 -12.38 -4.87
N ASP A 437 -9.50 -12.18 -6.18
CA ASP A 437 -9.20 -13.20 -7.23
C ASP A 437 -8.53 -12.73 -8.56
N ASP A 438 -8.09 -11.46 -8.70
CA ASP A 438 -7.44 -10.83 -9.90
C ASP A 438 -8.24 -10.99 -11.22
N ASP A 439 -9.57 -11.05 -11.16
CA ASP A 439 -10.45 -10.78 -12.31
C ASP A 439 -10.36 -9.29 -12.74
N GLY A 440 -10.25 -8.38 -11.76
CA GLY A 440 -10.21 -6.93 -11.96
C GLY A 440 -11.48 -6.16 -11.56
N TRP A 441 -12.47 -6.82 -10.95
CA TRP A 441 -13.56 -6.20 -10.19
C TRP A 441 -13.24 -6.18 -8.70
N ILE A 442 -13.41 -5.01 -8.06
CA ILE A 442 -13.13 -4.92 -6.62
C ILE A 442 -14.19 -5.65 -5.79
N ASP A 443 -13.72 -6.26 -4.72
CA ASP A 443 -14.43 -7.05 -3.71
C ASP A 443 -15.77 -6.47 -3.19
N SER A 444 -15.88 -5.13 -3.23
CA SER A 444 -17.07 -4.38 -2.79
C SER A 444 -18.08 -4.02 -3.90
N GLU A 445 -17.73 -4.29 -5.16
CA GLU A 445 -18.57 -4.18 -6.34
C GLU A 445 -18.81 -5.56 -7.03
N ASP A 446 -18.16 -6.62 -6.52
CA ASP A 446 -18.24 -8.01 -7.00
C ASP A 446 -19.21 -8.90 -6.17
N ALA A 447 -19.90 -9.83 -6.82
CA ALA A 447 -20.85 -10.77 -6.20
C ALA A 447 -20.23 -12.10 -5.72
N PHE A 448 -19.14 -12.57 -6.34
CA PHE A 448 -18.57 -13.91 -6.14
C PHE A 448 -17.19 -13.92 -5.48
N ARG A 449 -16.36 -12.88 -5.67
CA ARG A 449 -15.09 -12.54 -4.99
C ARG A 449 -13.97 -13.60 -4.93
N LEU A 450 -14.24 -14.87 -5.17
CA LEU A 450 -13.33 -16.01 -5.00
C LEU A 450 -13.43 -16.98 -6.20
N ASP A 451 -13.96 -16.51 -7.32
CA ASP A 451 -14.11 -17.23 -8.58
C ASP A 451 -14.04 -16.22 -9.74
N ALA A 452 -12.81 -15.93 -10.19
CA ALA A 452 -12.44 -15.04 -11.31
C ALA A 452 -12.98 -15.46 -12.71
N SER A 453 -14.13 -16.12 -12.74
CA SER A 453 -14.99 -16.29 -13.91
C SER A 453 -16.39 -15.70 -13.76
N GLU A 454 -16.79 -15.24 -12.56
CA GLU A 454 -18.07 -14.59 -12.26
C GLU A 454 -17.89 -13.34 -11.40
N HIS A 455 -18.66 -12.27 -11.66
CA HIS A 455 -18.62 -11.02 -10.87
C HIS A 455 -20.00 -10.39 -10.62
N SER A 456 -21.02 -10.81 -11.38
CA SER A 456 -22.39 -10.31 -11.30
C SER A 456 -23.35 -11.47 -11.00
N ASP A 457 -24.38 -11.18 -10.21
CA ASP A 457 -25.47 -12.05 -9.77
C ASP A 457 -26.75 -11.20 -9.91
N ASN A 458 -27.27 -11.09 -11.14
CA ASN A 458 -28.26 -10.07 -11.46
C ASN A 458 -29.64 -10.32 -10.81
N ASP A 459 -30.10 -11.58 -10.68
CA ASP A 459 -31.35 -11.93 -9.99
C ASP A 459 -31.18 -12.14 -8.45
N ASN A 460 -29.97 -12.47 -7.99
CA ASN A 460 -29.61 -12.82 -6.59
C ASN A 460 -29.99 -14.26 -6.15
N ASP A 461 -29.96 -15.25 -7.07
CA ASP A 461 -30.01 -16.70 -6.79
C ASP A 461 -28.72 -17.20 -6.11
N GLY A 462 -27.57 -16.71 -6.55
CA GLY A 462 -26.24 -17.18 -6.18
C GLY A 462 -25.56 -18.10 -7.21
N ILE A 463 -25.93 -17.97 -8.49
CA ILE A 463 -25.18 -18.39 -9.68
C ILE A 463 -24.79 -17.09 -10.42
N GLY A 464 -23.62 -17.05 -11.07
CA GLY A 464 -23.16 -15.85 -11.77
C GLY A 464 -23.56 -15.80 -13.24
N ASP A 465 -23.73 -14.59 -13.77
CA ASP A 465 -24.23 -14.29 -15.13
C ASP A 465 -23.44 -14.96 -16.30
N ASN A 466 -22.24 -15.53 -16.09
CA ASN A 466 -21.53 -16.30 -17.14
C ASN A 466 -21.76 -17.83 -17.04
N ALA A 467 -22.40 -18.29 -15.97
CA ALA A 467 -22.70 -19.68 -15.67
C ALA A 467 -24.20 -20.00 -15.54
N ASP A 468 -25.06 -19.00 -15.33
CA ASP A 468 -26.52 -19.17 -15.45
C ASP A 468 -26.97 -19.16 -16.93
N ASN A 469 -28.29 -19.12 -17.13
CA ASN A 469 -28.97 -19.12 -18.43
C ASN A 469 -30.35 -18.44 -18.38
N ASP A 470 -30.61 -17.59 -17.36
CA ASP A 470 -31.90 -16.97 -17.02
C ASP A 470 -31.58 -15.78 -16.08
N ASP A 471 -30.69 -14.88 -16.53
CA ASP A 471 -29.95 -13.91 -15.68
C ASP A 471 -30.83 -12.92 -14.88
N ASP A 472 -32.14 -12.85 -15.12
CA ASP A 472 -33.09 -12.10 -14.27
C ASP A 472 -34.26 -12.92 -13.68
N ASN A 473 -34.30 -14.23 -13.97
CA ASN A 473 -35.24 -15.21 -13.40
C ASN A 473 -36.73 -14.91 -13.71
N ASP A 474 -37.02 -14.27 -14.84
CA ASP A 474 -38.41 -14.13 -15.34
C ASP A 474 -38.97 -15.47 -15.89
N GLY A 475 -38.08 -16.38 -16.33
CA GLY A 475 -38.38 -17.71 -16.82
C GLY A 475 -38.13 -17.94 -18.32
N TRP A 476 -37.62 -16.96 -19.07
CA TRP A 476 -37.01 -17.14 -20.39
C TRP A 476 -35.48 -17.31 -20.27
N THR A 477 -34.84 -17.89 -21.29
CA THR A 477 -33.36 -17.95 -21.31
C THR A 477 -32.78 -16.80 -22.12
N ASP A 478 -31.64 -16.24 -21.71
CA ASP A 478 -30.91 -15.21 -22.45
C ASP A 478 -30.61 -15.59 -23.91
N ALA A 479 -30.50 -16.90 -24.21
CA ALA A 479 -30.39 -17.41 -25.57
C ALA A 479 -31.67 -17.29 -26.41
N ASP A 480 -32.84 -17.47 -25.77
CA ASP A 480 -34.15 -17.31 -26.38
C ASP A 480 -34.49 -15.81 -26.49
N GLU A 481 -34.31 -15.05 -25.41
CA GLU A 481 -34.49 -13.59 -25.36
C GLU A 481 -33.63 -12.81 -26.36
N SER A 482 -32.34 -13.14 -26.47
CA SER A 482 -31.46 -12.55 -27.49
C SER A 482 -31.90 -12.90 -28.92
N SER A 483 -32.73 -13.94 -29.09
CA SER A 483 -33.41 -14.27 -30.34
C SER A 483 -34.75 -13.52 -30.50
N CYS A 484 -35.48 -13.28 -29.40
CA CYS A 484 -36.73 -12.52 -29.31
C CYS A 484 -36.56 -10.99 -29.35
N LEU A 485 -35.33 -10.49 -29.15
CA LEU A 485 -34.92 -9.08 -29.12
C LEU A 485 -35.32 -8.31 -27.84
N THR A 486 -35.43 -9.02 -26.72
CA THR A 486 -35.54 -8.47 -25.35
C THR A 486 -34.15 -8.29 -24.72
N ASP A 487 -34.05 -7.77 -23.48
CA ASP A 487 -32.79 -7.46 -22.79
C ASP A 487 -32.68 -8.37 -21.56
N PRO A 488 -31.82 -9.43 -21.55
CA PRO A 488 -31.89 -10.53 -20.57
C PRO A 488 -31.50 -10.23 -19.12
N MET A 489 -31.61 -8.96 -18.70
CA MET A 489 -31.25 -8.49 -17.36
C MET A 489 -32.29 -7.50 -16.81
N ASP A 490 -33.51 -7.46 -17.39
CA ASP A 490 -34.62 -6.60 -16.98
C ASP A 490 -35.98 -7.35 -17.11
N SER A 491 -36.27 -8.23 -16.15
CA SER A 491 -37.51 -9.02 -15.94
C SER A 491 -38.88 -8.30 -16.06
N ASP A 492 -38.92 -7.01 -16.35
CA ASP A 492 -40.11 -6.27 -16.81
C ASP A 492 -40.26 -6.28 -18.38
N GLU A 493 -39.26 -6.76 -19.16
CA GLU A 493 -39.23 -6.81 -20.64
C GLU A 493 -39.39 -8.21 -21.28
N VAL A 494 -40.06 -9.17 -20.62
CA VAL A 494 -40.44 -10.51 -21.17
C VAL A 494 -40.75 -10.54 -22.69
N PRO A 495 -40.31 -11.58 -23.43
CA PRO A 495 -40.78 -11.87 -24.78
C PRO A 495 -42.30 -11.95 -24.90
N VAL A 496 -42.82 -11.56 -26.07
CA VAL A 496 -44.23 -11.82 -26.43
C VAL A 496 -44.33 -13.25 -26.96
N ASP A 497 -45.19 -14.03 -26.32
CA ASP A 497 -45.57 -15.41 -26.63
C ASP A 497 -47.10 -15.43 -26.66
N SER A 498 -47.67 -15.39 -27.86
CA SER A 498 -49.10 -15.14 -28.07
C SER A 498 -49.99 -16.40 -27.94
N ASP A 499 -49.48 -17.61 -28.18
CA ASP A 499 -50.21 -18.89 -27.99
C ASP A 499 -49.91 -19.58 -26.64
N GLY A 500 -48.70 -19.38 -26.08
CA GLY A 500 -48.22 -20.00 -24.84
C GLY A 500 -47.33 -21.24 -25.01
N ASP A 501 -46.73 -21.47 -26.18
CA ASP A 501 -45.81 -22.57 -26.50
C ASP A 501 -44.44 -22.46 -25.80
N SER A 502 -44.04 -21.25 -25.35
CA SER A 502 -42.67 -20.88 -24.96
C SER A 502 -41.69 -20.75 -26.15
N GLN A 503 -42.22 -20.33 -27.30
CA GLN A 503 -41.51 -19.63 -28.36
C GLN A 503 -42.13 -18.22 -28.47
N CYS A 504 -41.42 -17.25 -29.04
CA CYS A 504 -41.90 -15.87 -29.16
C CYS A 504 -42.28 -15.51 -30.60
N ASP A 505 -43.24 -14.59 -30.76
CA ASP A 505 -43.80 -14.09 -32.04
C ASP A 505 -42.73 -13.55 -33.03
N VAL A 506 -41.49 -13.36 -32.57
CA VAL A 506 -40.34 -12.89 -33.39
C VAL A 506 -39.60 -14.04 -34.08
N VAL A 507 -39.75 -15.28 -33.58
CA VAL A 507 -39.03 -16.48 -34.07
C VAL A 507 -39.93 -17.65 -34.42
N ASP A 508 -41.21 -17.64 -34.03
CA ASP A 508 -42.19 -18.62 -34.49
C ASP A 508 -42.66 -18.34 -35.94
N ASN A 509 -43.71 -19.06 -36.36
CA ASN A 509 -44.35 -19.00 -37.68
C ASN A 509 -45.85 -19.40 -37.59
N ASP A 510 -46.44 -19.36 -36.40
CA ASP A 510 -47.79 -19.84 -36.07
C ASP A 510 -48.26 -19.06 -34.82
N ASP A 511 -48.14 -17.72 -34.85
CA ASP A 511 -48.13 -16.83 -33.66
C ASP A 511 -49.30 -17.01 -32.67
N ASP A 512 -50.45 -17.54 -33.09
CA ASP A 512 -51.61 -17.82 -32.21
C ASP A 512 -51.95 -19.32 -32.04
N GLY A 513 -51.20 -20.21 -32.68
CA GLY A 513 -51.26 -21.67 -32.48
C GLY A 513 -52.45 -22.39 -33.11
N ASP A 514 -53.17 -21.76 -34.05
CA ASP A 514 -54.24 -22.36 -34.86
C ASP A 514 -53.74 -23.55 -35.73
N GLY A 515 -52.58 -23.40 -36.37
CA GLY A 515 -51.95 -24.39 -37.24
C GLY A 515 -51.82 -24.01 -38.73
N ASP A 516 -52.32 -22.86 -39.17
CA ASP A 516 -52.05 -22.26 -40.48
C ASP A 516 -51.11 -21.01 -40.36
N PRO A 517 -49.86 -21.06 -40.86
CA PRO A 517 -48.81 -20.06 -40.60
C PRO A 517 -49.09 -18.59 -41.00
N ASP A 518 -48.62 -17.62 -40.21
CA ASP A 518 -48.73 -16.14 -40.39
C ASP A 518 -48.30 -15.57 -41.76
N VAL A 519 -47.59 -16.34 -42.57
CA VAL A 519 -47.20 -15.98 -43.94
C VAL A 519 -48.21 -16.37 -45.03
N ASP A 520 -49.11 -17.30 -44.72
CA ASP A 520 -50.19 -17.80 -45.58
C ASP A 520 -51.59 -17.50 -44.97
N ASP A 521 -51.67 -17.23 -43.66
CA ASP A 521 -52.86 -16.77 -42.90
C ASP A 521 -53.17 -15.26 -43.09
N GLN A 522 -54.44 -14.87 -42.88
CA GLN A 522 -54.95 -13.50 -42.94
C GLN A 522 -55.25 -12.87 -41.57
N PHE A 523 -55.31 -13.63 -40.47
CA PHE A 523 -55.60 -13.12 -39.12
C PHE A 523 -54.61 -13.60 -38.02
N PRO A 524 -53.27 -13.41 -38.12
CA PRO A 524 -52.30 -14.19 -37.34
C PRO A 524 -52.09 -13.78 -35.87
N MET A 525 -53.17 -13.40 -35.19
CA MET A 525 -53.28 -12.96 -33.81
C MET A 525 -54.68 -13.32 -33.23
N ASP A 526 -55.47 -14.15 -33.91
CA ASP A 526 -56.78 -14.64 -33.48
C ASP A 526 -57.01 -16.07 -34.01
N ALA A 527 -56.59 -17.06 -33.22
CA ALA A 527 -56.71 -18.51 -33.46
C ALA A 527 -58.15 -19.07 -33.57
N SER A 528 -59.09 -18.22 -33.98
CA SER A 528 -60.44 -18.58 -34.35
C SER A 528 -60.87 -18.09 -35.75
N GLU A 529 -60.04 -17.35 -36.49
CA GLU A 529 -60.27 -16.86 -37.86
C GLU A 529 -58.98 -17.06 -38.71
N TRP A 530 -59.06 -17.40 -40.01
CA TRP A 530 -57.86 -17.64 -40.84
C TRP A 530 -58.01 -17.30 -42.35
N ASP A 531 -59.13 -17.70 -42.95
CA ASP A 531 -59.53 -17.30 -44.31
C ASP A 531 -60.53 -16.13 -44.22
N ASP A 532 -60.31 -15.07 -45.00
CA ASP A 532 -61.32 -14.07 -45.43
C ASP A 532 -61.48 -14.24 -46.95
N SER A 533 -62.63 -14.74 -47.40
CA SER A 533 -62.90 -15.07 -48.81
C SER A 533 -63.36 -13.89 -49.68
N ASP A 534 -63.85 -12.79 -49.10
CA ASP A 534 -64.46 -11.69 -49.86
C ASP A 534 -63.93 -10.27 -49.54
N GLU A 535 -62.90 -10.18 -48.70
CA GLU A 535 -62.15 -8.98 -48.29
C GLU A 535 -62.98 -7.99 -47.41
N ASP A 536 -63.86 -8.52 -46.54
CA ASP A 536 -64.71 -7.78 -45.59
C ASP A 536 -63.97 -7.40 -44.27
N GLY A 537 -63.20 -8.33 -43.70
CA GLY A 537 -62.56 -8.20 -42.38
C GLY A 537 -63.22 -8.97 -41.23
N VAL A 538 -64.02 -10.01 -41.53
CA VAL A 538 -64.46 -11.07 -40.60
C VAL A 538 -64.13 -12.42 -41.24
N GLY A 539 -63.59 -13.37 -40.49
CA GLY A 539 -63.19 -14.68 -41.01
C GLY A 539 -64.36 -15.58 -41.44
N ASP A 540 -64.12 -16.39 -42.48
CA ASP A 540 -65.04 -17.34 -43.15
C ASP A 540 -65.79 -18.31 -42.21
N ASN A 541 -65.32 -18.45 -40.98
CA ASN A 541 -65.79 -19.39 -39.97
C ASN A 541 -66.60 -18.72 -38.84
N GLY A 542 -66.48 -17.39 -38.68
CA GLY A 542 -67.28 -16.53 -37.82
C GLY A 542 -68.41 -15.83 -38.58
N ASP A 543 -68.21 -15.56 -39.87
CA ASP A 543 -69.18 -14.91 -40.75
C ASP A 543 -70.39 -15.82 -41.10
N ALA A 544 -71.56 -15.17 -41.23
CA ALA A 544 -72.79 -15.76 -41.74
C ALA A 544 -72.87 -15.78 -43.28
N PHE A 545 -72.18 -14.89 -44.00
CA PHE A 545 -72.27 -14.73 -45.46
C PHE A 545 -70.92 -14.60 -46.21
N PRO A 546 -69.96 -15.55 -46.08
CA PRO A 546 -68.57 -15.42 -46.59
C PRO A 546 -68.41 -15.58 -48.13
N ASP A 547 -69.25 -14.88 -48.88
CA ASP A 547 -69.33 -14.77 -50.34
C ASP A 547 -69.95 -13.37 -50.73
N ASP A 548 -70.36 -12.50 -49.78
CA ASP A 548 -71.06 -11.21 -50.01
C ASP A 548 -70.80 -10.13 -48.91
N ASN A 549 -69.62 -9.49 -48.94
CA ASN A 549 -69.06 -8.35 -48.14
C ASN A 549 -69.92 -7.06 -47.95
N LEU A 550 -71.22 -7.21 -47.82
CA LEU A 550 -72.20 -6.21 -47.41
C LEU A 550 -73.03 -6.69 -46.21
N GLU A 551 -73.01 -7.99 -45.89
CA GLU A 551 -73.73 -8.62 -44.79
C GLU A 551 -72.76 -9.53 -44.01
N THR A 552 -72.65 -9.39 -42.69
CA THR A 552 -71.81 -10.27 -41.85
C THR A 552 -72.55 -10.91 -40.68
N VAL A 553 -73.82 -10.55 -40.48
CA VAL A 553 -74.64 -10.96 -39.34
C VAL A 553 -76.05 -11.27 -39.83
N ASP A 554 -76.57 -12.41 -39.40
CA ASP A 554 -77.97 -12.81 -39.46
C ASP A 554 -78.44 -12.97 -38.00
N SER A 555 -79.07 -11.93 -37.46
CA SER A 555 -79.36 -11.82 -36.02
C SER A 555 -80.42 -12.81 -35.51
N ASP A 556 -81.33 -13.28 -36.37
CA ASP A 556 -82.46 -14.13 -35.98
C ASP A 556 -82.60 -15.45 -36.76
N LEU A 557 -81.78 -15.63 -37.80
CA LEU A 557 -81.58 -16.85 -38.59
C LEU A 557 -82.71 -17.15 -39.58
N ASP A 558 -83.28 -16.10 -40.18
CA ASP A 558 -84.19 -16.11 -41.33
C ASP A 558 -83.47 -16.44 -42.66
N GLY A 559 -82.24 -15.91 -42.84
CA GLY A 559 -81.45 -16.04 -44.08
C GLY A 559 -81.32 -14.76 -44.92
N VAL A 560 -81.77 -13.61 -44.42
CA VAL A 560 -81.44 -12.25 -44.89
C VAL A 560 -80.46 -11.60 -43.89
N GLY A 561 -79.47 -10.86 -44.37
CA GLY A 561 -78.50 -10.18 -43.50
C GLY A 561 -79.04 -8.90 -42.85
N ASP A 562 -78.51 -8.56 -41.68
CA ASP A 562 -78.94 -7.44 -40.82
C ASP A 562 -78.94 -6.05 -41.51
N ASN A 563 -78.19 -5.84 -42.60
CA ASN A 563 -78.22 -4.58 -43.37
C ASN A 563 -79.26 -4.60 -44.50
N GLY A 564 -79.69 -5.78 -44.93
CA GLY A 564 -80.68 -6.00 -45.99
C GLY A 564 -82.11 -6.14 -45.49
N ASP A 565 -82.29 -6.56 -44.23
CA ASP A 565 -83.60 -6.77 -43.60
C ASP A 565 -84.21 -5.49 -42.98
N VAL A 566 -85.54 -5.42 -43.00
CA VAL A 566 -86.37 -4.41 -42.36
C VAL A 566 -86.67 -4.75 -40.89
N PHE A 567 -86.70 -6.05 -40.53
CA PHE A 567 -87.04 -6.52 -39.17
C PHE A 567 -86.01 -7.52 -38.58
N PRO A 568 -84.69 -7.20 -38.52
CA PRO A 568 -83.59 -8.14 -38.19
C PRO A 568 -83.51 -8.60 -36.72
N GLN A 569 -84.66 -8.89 -36.10
CA GLN A 569 -84.87 -9.50 -34.78
C GLN A 569 -86.19 -10.33 -34.73
N ASP A 570 -86.95 -10.44 -35.83
CA ASP A 570 -88.13 -11.30 -35.95
C ASP A 570 -88.12 -12.07 -37.29
N ALA A 571 -87.47 -13.25 -37.28
CA ALA A 571 -87.37 -14.23 -38.37
C ALA A 571 -88.70 -14.79 -38.92
N SER A 572 -89.83 -14.10 -38.70
CA SER A 572 -91.09 -14.31 -39.39
C SER A 572 -91.49 -13.18 -40.33
N GLU A 573 -90.83 -12.01 -40.31
CA GLU A 573 -91.12 -10.83 -41.12
C GLU A 573 -89.81 -10.25 -41.68
N TRP A 574 -89.72 -9.92 -42.98
CA TRP A 574 -88.47 -9.42 -43.60
C TRP A 574 -88.70 -8.30 -44.64
N SER A 575 -89.93 -7.80 -44.73
CA SER A 575 -90.36 -6.83 -45.74
C SER A 575 -91.69 -6.20 -45.31
N ASP A 576 -91.81 -4.89 -45.49
CA ASP A 576 -93.00 -4.05 -45.27
C ASP A 576 -93.10 -3.13 -46.50
N PHE A 577 -94.11 -3.36 -47.33
CA PHE A 577 -94.22 -2.76 -48.66
C PHE A 577 -94.89 -1.38 -48.68
N ASP A 578 -95.77 -1.08 -47.73
CA ASP A 578 -96.55 0.16 -47.69
C ASP A 578 -96.30 1.07 -46.47
N GLU A 579 -95.35 0.69 -45.61
CA GLU A 579 -94.82 1.42 -44.45
C GLU A 579 -95.83 1.53 -43.27
N ASP A 580 -96.65 0.49 -43.08
CA ASP A 580 -97.62 0.32 -41.98
C ASP A 580 -96.95 -0.07 -40.64
N GLY A 581 -95.97 -0.98 -40.68
CA GLY A 581 -95.29 -1.55 -39.51
C GLY A 581 -95.69 -2.98 -39.13
N VAL A 582 -96.42 -3.69 -39.99
CA VAL A 582 -96.62 -5.16 -39.98
C VAL A 582 -95.99 -5.75 -41.24
N GLY A 583 -95.30 -6.89 -41.14
CA GLY A 583 -94.65 -7.53 -42.30
C GLY A 583 -95.63 -8.07 -43.36
N ASP A 584 -95.22 -7.98 -44.63
CA ASP A 584 -95.95 -8.37 -45.87
C ASP A 584 -96.57 -9.78 -45.87
N ASN A 585 -96.14 -10.63 -44.94
CA ASN A 585 -96.47 -12.05 -44.83
C ASN A 585 -97.33 -12.39 -43.59
N SER A 586 -97.44 -11.48 -42.63
CA SER A 586 -98.38 -11.48 -41.50
C SER A 586 -99.65 -10.69 -41.79
N ASP A 587 -99.53 -9.62 -42.57
CA ASP A 587 -100.64 -8.72 -42.89
C ASP A 587 -101.68 -9.35 -43.85
N ALA A 588 -102.94 -9.00 -43.61
CA ALA A 588 -104.10 -9.36 -44.44
C ALA A 588 -104.26 -8.45 -45.69
N PHE A 589 -103.75 -7.20 -45.67
CA PHE A 589 -103.89 -6.25 -46.77
C PHE A 589 -102.57 -5.52 -47.21
N PRO A 590 -101.51 -6.21 -47.67
CA PRO A 590 -100.15 -5.62 -47.89
C PRO A 590 -99.98 -4.62 -49.07
N GLU A 591 -101.04 -3.89 -49.42
CA GLU A 591 -101.02 -2.71 -50.30
C GLU A 591 -101.93 -1.56 -49.76
N ASP A 592 -102.51 -1.66 -48.54
CA ASP A 592 -103.32 -0.61 -47.90
C ASP A 592 -103.10 -0.51 -46.36
N ALA A 593 -102.01 0.18 -45.98
CA ALA A 593 -101.60 0.70 -44.65
C ALA A 593 -102.65 1.52 -43.82
N SER A 594 -103.93 1.21 -43.97
CA SER A 594 -105.02 1.63 -43.09
C SER A 594 -105.87 0.47 -42.55
N GLU A 595 -105.66 -0.75 -43.04
CA GLU A 595 -106.30 -1.98 -42.54
C GLU A 595 -105.26 -3.12 -42.50
N TRP A 596 -105.14 -3.84 -41.38
CA TRP A 596 -104.16 -4.93 -41.21
C TRP A 596 -104.77 -6.23 -40.66
N LEU A 597 -106.11 -6.26 -40.47
CA LEU A 597 -106.83 -7.38 -39.88
C LEU A 597 -108.28 -7.42 -40.39
N ASP A 598 -108.76 -8.63 -40.63
CA ASP A 598 -110.14 -8.98 -41.01
C ASP A 598 -110.58 -10.11 -40.06
N SER A 599 -111.37 -9.77 -39.05
CA SER A 599 -111.68 -10.67 -37.92
C SER A 599 -112.77 -11.71 -38.20
N ASP A 600 -113.65 -11.50 -39.17
CA ASP A 600 -114.75 -12.44 -39.50
C ASP A 600 -114.79 -12.96 -40.96
N GLU A 601 -113.78 -12.61 -41.76
CA GLU A 601 -113.53 -13.05 -43.15
C GLU A 601 -114.57 -12.51 -44.17
N ASP A 602 -115.11 -11.33 -43.92
CA ASP A 602 -116.05 -10.58 -44.77
C ASP A 602 -115.36 -9.89 -45.98
N GLY A 603 -114.13 -9.39 -45.79
CA GLY A 603 -113.36 -8.64 -46.79
C GLY A 603 -113.34 -7.12 -46.60
N VAL A 604 -113.87 -6.59 -45.51
CA VAL A 604 -113.66 -5.24 -44.98
C VAL A 604 -112.76 -5.34 -43.73
N GLY A 605 -111.75 -4.47 -43.63
CA GLY A 605 -110.86 -4.46 -42.48
C GLY A 605 -111.52 -3.95 -41.18
N ASP A 606 -111.04 -4.47 -40.04
CA ASP A 606 -111.54 -4.22 -38.69
C ASP A 606 -111.64 -2.72 -38.31
N ASN A 607 -110.88 -1.82 -38.96
CA ASN A 607 -110.94 -0.38 -38.65
C ASN A 607 -112.06 0.36 -39.40
N SER A 608 -112.59 -0.22 -40.48
CA SER A 608 -113.66 0.33 -41.31
C SER A 608 -115.03 -0.32 -41.09
N ASP A 609 -115.07 -1.53 -40.57
CA ASP A 609 -116.31 -2.27 -40.31
C ASP A 609 -117.04 -1.81 -39.02
N ALA A 610 -118.37 -1.85 -39.06
CA ALA A 610 -119.27 -1.53 -37.97
C ALA A 610 -119.73 -2.74 -37.11
N PHE A 611 -119.56 -3.99 -37.57
CA PHE A 611 -120.23 -5.16 -36.97
C PHE A 611 -119.33 -6.29 -36.42
N LEU A 612 -118.07 -6.39 -36.87
CA LEU A 612 -116.89 -7.12 -36.38
C LEU A 612 -116.97 -8.63 -36.09
N GLU A 613 -118.18 -9.20 -36.01
CA GLU A 613 -118.45 -10.63 -35.72
C GLU A 613 -119.72 -11.15 -36.44
N ASP A 614 -120.19 -10.49 -37.50
CA ASP A 614 -121.28 -10.96 -38.37
C ASP A 614 -121.00 -10.64 -39.85
N PRO A 615 -120.34 -11.55 -40.62
CA PRO A 615 -119.83 -11.32 -41.98
C PRO A 615 -120.94 -11.35 -43.05
N ASN A 616 -122.03 -10.64 -42.76
CA ASN A 616 -123.20 -10.40 -43.58
C ASN A 616 -123.65 -8.94 -43.50
N GLU A 617 -123.16 -8.16 -42.53
CA GLU A 617 -123.45 -6.74 -42.30
C GLU A 617 -122.15 -6.00 -42.02
N TRP A 618 -121.93 -4.84 -42.65
CA TRP A 618 -120.71 -4.05 -42.46
C TRP A 618 -120.95 -2.53 -42.34
N VAL A 619 -122.19 -2.08 -42.55
CA VAL A 619 -122.61 -0.66 -42.44
C VAL A 619 -124.00 -0.58 -41.81
N ASP A 620 -124.18 0.38 -40.91
CA ASP A 620 -125.46 0.88 -40.41
C ASP A 620 -125.56 2.36 -40.82
N SER A 621 -126.37 2.65 -41.86
CA SER A 621 -126.43 3.97 -42.49
C SER A 621 -127.22 5.03 -41.70
N ASP A 622 -128.06 4.65 -40.73
CA ASP A 622 -128.92 5.61 -40.01
C ASP A 622 -128.95 5.48 -38.47
N GLY A 623 -128.44 4.37 -37.92
CA GLY A 623 -128.21 4.15 -36.50
C GLY A 623 -129.36 3.50 -35.73
N ASP A 624 -130.28 2.79 -36.41
CA ASP A 624 -131.37 2.05 -35.76
C ASP A 624 -130.92 0.74 -35.08
N GLY A 625 -129.83 0.13 -35.58
CA GLY A 625 -129.24 -1.10 -35.05
C GLY A 625 -129.50 -2.37 -35.88
N PHE A 626 -130.11 -2.26 -37.07
CA PHE A 626 -130.06 -3.27 -38.13
C PHE A 626 -129.06 -2.82 -39.23
N GLY A 627 -128.32 -3.77 -39.79
CA GLY A 627 -127.36 -3.47 -40.88
C GLY A 627 -128.04 -3.27 -42.24
N ASP A 628 -127.37 -2.51 -43.10
CA ASP A 628 -127.85 -2.08 -44.42
C ASP A 628 -128.22 -3.22 -45.39
N ASN A 629 -127.72 -4.45 -45.17
CA ASN A 629 -127.97 -5.57 -46.08
C ASN A 629 -129.24 -6.37 -45.74
N MET A 630 -129.62 -6.40 -44.45
CA MET A 630 -130.86 -7.03 -43.95
C MET A 630 -132.02 -6.05 -43.82
N ASP A 631 -131.77 -4.76 -43.60
CA ASP A 631 -132.83 -3.76 -43.51
C ASP A 631 -133.51 -3.51 -44.89
N VAL A 632 -134.83 -3.41 -44.84
CA VAL A 632 -135.68 -3.09 -45.99
C VAL A 632 -135.69 -1.58 -46.29
N PHE A 633 -135.40 -0.71 -45.31
CA PHE A 633 -135.38 0.74 -45.47
C PHE A 633 -134.12 1.45 -44.88
N PRO A 634 -132.87 1.17 -45.34
CA PRO A 634 -131.59 1.60 -44.68
C PRO A 634 -131.25 3.11 -44.75
N SER A 635 -132.19 3.93 -44.30
CA SER A 635 -132.18 5.40 -44.25
C SER A 635 -133.42 5.98 -43.55
N ASN A 636 -134.22 5.14 -42.88
CA ASN A 636 -135.43 5.50 -42.16
C ASN A 636 -135.66 4.63 -40.88
N ALA A 637 -134.82 4.80 -39.87
CA ALA A 637 -134.85 4.28 -38.48
C ALA A 637 -136.19 4.26 -37.67
N ASP A 638 -137.34 4.55 -38.29
CA ASP A 638 -138.69 4.29 -37.75
C ASP A 638 -139.36 3.04 -38.42
N GLU A 639 -138.82 2.50 -39.52
CA GLU A 639 -139.33 1.34 -40.27
C GLU A 639 -138.16 0.45 -40.75
N TRP A 640 -138.23 -0.87 -40.53
CA TRP A 640 -137.18 -1.82 -40.95
C TRP A 640 -137.73 -3.09 -41.64
N LEU A 641 -139.04 -3.15 -41.88
CA LEU A 641 -139.71 -4.33 -42.46
C LEU A 641 -140.96 -3.94 -43.24
N ASP A 642 -141.18 -4.62 -44.36
CA ASP A 642 -142.38 -4.57 -45.22
C ASP A 642 -142.78 -6.03 -45.50
N THR A 643 -143.85 -6.49 -44.86
CA THR A 643 -144.21 -7.92 -44.81
C THR A 643 -144.94 -8.41 -46.07
N ASP A 644 -145.67 -7.55 -46.79
CA ASP A 644 -146.42 -7.95 -47.99
C ASP A 644 -145.87 -7.36 -49.32
N VAL A 645 -144.90 -6.44 -49.21
CA VAL A 645 -144.07 -5.88 -50.29
C VAL A 645 -144.83 -4.93 -51.20
N ASP A 646 -145.59 -4.05 -50.56
CA ASP A 646 -146.39 -2.95 -51.10
C ASP A 646 -145.58 -1.64 -51.26
N GLY A 647 -144.56 -1.43 -50.41
CA GLY A 647 -143.72 -0.23 -50.36
C GLY A 647 -144.04 0.74 -49.21
N VAL A 648 -144.93 0.38 -48.29
CA VAL A 648 -145.12 1.03 -46.98
C VAL A 648 -144.64 0.09 -45.87
N GLY A 649 -143.89 0.60 -44.89
CA GLY A 649 -143.39 -0.21 -43.77
C GLY A 649 -144.49 -0.68 -42.82
N ASP A 650 -144.25 -1.83 -42.18
CA ASP A 650 -145.20 -2.53 -41.29
C ASP A 650 -145.73 -1.67 -40.12
N ASN A 651 -144.98 -0.65 -39.66
CA ASN A 651 -145.43 0.23 -38.58
C ASN A 651 -146.34 1.38 -39.08
N GLY A 652 -146.24 1.72 -40.36
CA GLY A 652 -146.93 2.84 -41.00
C GLY A 652 -148.22 2.47 -41.74
N ASP A 653 -148.35 1.22 -42.18
CA ASP A 653 -149.49 0.76 -42.99
C ASP A 653 -150.75 0.34 -42.18
N ALA A 654 -151.92 0.46 -42.82
CA ALA A 654 -153.22 0.10 -42.26
C ALA A 654 -153.63 -1.37 -42.46
N PHE A 655 -153.08 -2.07 -43.46
CA PHE A 655 -153.36 -3.47 -43.78
C PHE A 655 -152.09 -4.29 -44.18
N PRO A 656 -151.06 -4.47 -43.31
CA PRO A 656 -149.71 -4.98 -43.69
C PRO A 656 -149.62 -6.49 -44.03
N MET A 657 -150.61 -6.99 -44.77
CA MET A 657 -150.91 -8.37 -45.18
C MET A 657 -151.77 -8.44 -46.48
N ASP A 658 -152.17 -7.32 -47.10
CA ASP A 658 -152.83 -7.26 -48.42
C ASP A 658 -152.23 -6.11 -49.28
N PRO A 659 -151.25 -6.41 -50.17
CA PRO A 659 -150.44 -5.42 -50.90
C PRO A 659 -151.18 -4.80 -52.10
N ASN A 660 -152.49 -4.60 -51.93
CA ASN A 660 -153.39 -3.88 -52.83
C ASN A 660 -154.16 -2.79 -52.05
N GLU A 661 -153.91 -2.62 -50.74
CA GLU A 661 -154.64 -1.68 -49.86
C GLU A 661 -153.76 -1.08 -48.76
N THR A 662 -153.46 0.21 -48.86
CA THR A 662 -152.78 0.96 -47.78
C THR A 662 -153.72 1.83 -46.95
N MET A 663 -154.98 2.01 -47.36
CA MET A 663 -155.86 3.04 -46.78
C MET A 663 -157.35 2.65 -46.79
N ASP A 664 -158.02 2.92 -45.66
CA ASP A 664 -159.49 2.98 -45.50
C ASP A 664 -159.83 4.38 -44.99
N SER A 665 -160.25 5.29 -45.88
CA SER A 665 -160.45 6.72 -45.58
C SER A 665 -161.73 7.02 -44.78
N ASP A 666 -162.69 6.09 -44.77
CA ASP A 666 -164.07 6.29 -44.33
C ASP A 666 -164.41 5.44 -43.08
N GLY A 667 -163.68 4.33 -42.88
CA GLY A 667 -163.74 3.45 -41.72
C GLY A 667 -164.79 2.34 -41.82
N ASP A 668 -165.20 1.99 -43.04
CA ASP A 668 -166.23 1.00 -43.38
C ASP A 668 -165.66 -0.44 -43.40
N GLY A 669 -164.34 -0.60 -43.55
CA GLY A 669 -163.63 -1.88 -43.53
C GLY A 669 -163.46 -2.54 -44.91
N PHE A 670 -163.77 -1.82 -45.98
CA PHE A 670 -163.29 -2.06 -47.34
C PHE A 670 -162.39 -0.87 -47.71
N GLY A 671 -161.17 -1.12 -48.18
CA GLY A 671 -160.22 -0.04 -48.44
C GLY A 671 -160.60 0.81 -49.66
N ASP A 672 -159.95 1.98 -49.77
CA ASP A 672 -160.25 3.06 -50.72
C ASP A 672 -160.11 2.64 -52.17
N ASN A 673 -159.21 1.69 -52.36
CA ASN A 673 -159.06 0.94 -53.56
C ASN A 673 -160.36 0.16 -53.64
N VAL A 674 -160.55 -0.98 -52.97
CA VAL A 674 -161.71 -1.86 -53.11
C VAL A 674 -163.12 -1.27 -52.81
N ASP A 675 -163.26 0.06 -52.61
CA ASP A 675 -164.51 0.84 -52.59
C ASP A 675 -164.83 1.69 -53.91
N PHE A 676 -166.09 1.69 -54.41
CA PHE A 676 -166.62 2.37 -55.61
C PHE A 676 -167.34 3.66 -55.19
N TYR A 677 -167.49 3.83 -53.87
CA TYR A 677 -167.90 5.03 -53.18
C TYR A 677 -167.04 5.24 -51.89
N PRO A 678 -165.68 5.32 -51.93
CA PRO A 678 -164.73 5.33 -50.78
C PRO A 678 -164.91 6.38 -49.65
N ASN A 679 -166.01 7.11 -49.64
CA ASN A 679 -166.35 8.22 -48.74
C ASN A 679 -167.88 8.19 -48.40
N ASP A 680 -168.57 7.05 -48.62
CA ASP A 680 -170.01 6.85 -48.39
C ASP A 680 -170.32 5.36 -48.05
N ALA A 681 -169.70 4.85 -46.97
CA ALA A 681 -169.90 3.64 -46.13
C ALA A 681 -171.14 2.73 -46.34
N THR A 682 -171.57 2.52 -47.59
CA THR A 682 -172.83 1.89 -47.98
C THR A 682 -172.77 1.07 -49.33
N ARG A 683 -171.60 0.91 -50.11
CA ARG A 683 -171.37 0.39 -51.59
C ARG A 683 -169.80 0.42 -52.27
N TRP A 684 -168.96 -0.41 -53.20
CA TRP A 684 -167.28 -0.74 -53.43
C TRP A 684 -165.87 -1.13 -54.78
N GLU A 685 -164.26 -0.73 -55.22
CA GLU A 685 -162.49 -1.02 -56.10
C GLU A 685 -160.50 -0.34 -56.43
N GLU A 686 -158.84 -0.55 -56.18
CA GLU A 686 -156.95 0.12 -56.36
C GLU A 686 -154.90 -0.15 -55.94
N GLU A 687 -153.38 0.56 -55.68
CA GLU A 687 -151.36 0.39 -55.58
C GLU A 687 -149.50 1.17 -54.94
N ILE A 688 -147.83 0.91 -54.77
CA ILE A 688 -146.01 1.62 -54.24
C ILE A 688 -143.92 1.36 -54.15
N ASP A 689 -142.42 1.94 -53.55
CA ASP A 689 -140.44 1.73 -53.24
C ASP A 689 -138.48 2.54 -53.10
N ARG A 690 -136.91 2.40 -52.42
CA ARG A 690 -134.89 2.64 -52.46
C ARG A 690 -133.06 3.25 -51.59
N THR A 691 -131.35 3.14 -51.63
CA THR A 691 -129.53 3.56 -50.82
C THR A 691 -127.43 3.74 -51.01
N LEU A 692 -125.92 4.08 -50.24
CA LEU A 692 -123.90 4.05 -50.22
C LEU A 692 -122.02 4.86 -49.61
N MET A 693 -120.34 4.61 -49.38
CA MET A 693 -118.51 5.35 -48.95
C MET A 693 -116.43 5.06 -48.63
N LEU A 694 -114.92 5.74 -48.22
CA LEU A 694 -112.93 5.53 -47.86
C LEU A 694 -111.01 6.39 -47.57
N LEU A 695 -109.38 6.17 -47.07
CA LEU A 695 -107.45 6.77 -47.01
C LEU A 695 -105.58 7.01 -46.04
N GLY A 696 -103.87 7.11 -46.18
CA GLY A 696 -102.04 7.30 -45.34
C GLY A 696 -100.01 7.89 -45.42
N VAL A 697 -98.45 7.76 -44.71
CA VAL A 697 -96.43 7.93 -44.62
C VAL A 697 -94.58 8.81 -44.06
N ILE A 698 -92.94 8.53 -43.73
CA ILE A 698 -90.93 8.76 -43.44
C ILE A 698 -89.11 9.72 -42.92
N VAL A 699 -87.46 9.52 -42.47
CA VAL A 699 -85.56 10.22 -42.35
C VAL A 699 -83.68 10.30 -41.38
N VAL A 700 -82.01 10.68 -41.50
CA VAL A 700 -80.15 10.75 -40.68
C VAL A 700 -78.19 11.52 -40.66
N ALA A 701 -76.62 11.48 -39.94
CA ALA A 701 -74.71 12.12 -39.89
C ALA A 701 -72.79 12.13 -38.98
N LEU A 702 -71.15 12.63 -39.05
CA LEU A 702 -69.27 12.61 -38.32
C LEU A 702 -67.35 13.50 -38.13
N LEU A 703 -65.73 13.32 -37.60
CA LEU A 703 -63.86 14.08 -37.40
C LEU A 703 -61.88 13.92 -36.68
N ILE A 704 -60.33 14.66 -36.50
CA ILE A 704 -58.36 14.51 -36.07
C ILE A 704 -56.55 15.40 -35.44
N MET A 705 -54.85 15.24 -35.29
CA MET A 705 -53.06 15.75 -34.47
C MET A 705 -50.98 16.05 -34.60
N VAL A 706 -49.51 16.40 -33.78
CA VAL A 706 -47.49 16.62 -33.81
C VAL A 706 -45.70 17.20 -32.84
N ALA A 707 -43.98 17.21 -32.86
CA ALA A 707 -42.23 17.70 -31.98
C ALA A 707 -40.13 17.94 -32.09
N THR A 708 -38.68 18.34 -31.25
CA THR A 708 -36.74 18.42 -31.05
C THR A 708 -35.61 18.34 -29.63
N THR A 709 -34.24 17.83 -29.50
CA THR A 709 -33.03 17.67 -28.38
C THR A 709 -32.54 18.72 -27.24
N ASP A 710 -31.97 18.48 -26.01
CA ASP A 710 -31.47 17.33 -25.14
C ASP A 710 -31.51 17.64 -23.57
N SER A 711 -31.09 16.68 -22.72
CA SER A 711 -30.87 16.58 -21.24
C SER A 711 -29.68 17.44 -20.69
N VAL A 712 -29.05 17.34 -19.49
CA VAL A 712 -28.83 16.35 -18.39
C VAL A 712 -28.30 17.13 -17.12
N GLN A 713 -28.49 16.79 -15.83
CA GLN A 713 -27.79 15.83 -14.90
C GLN A 713 -28.52 15.97 -13.52
N ARG A 714 -28.87 14.94 -12.71
CA ARG A 714 -28.05 14.09 -11.78
C ARG A 714 -27.09 14.92 -10.85
N TRP A 715 -26.87 14.66 -9.55
CA TRP A 715 -27.41 13.67 -8.58
C TRP A 715 -27.09 14.08 -7.10
N LEU A 716 -27.01 13.12 -6.16
CA LEU A 716 -26.75 13.20 -4.69
C LEU A 716 -25.34 13.80 -4.32
N GLY A 717 -24.95 14.01 -3.05
CA GLY A 717 -25.66 14.00 -1.75
C GLY A 717 -24.79 13.54 -0.55
N TRP A 718 -24.48 14.45 0.39
CA TRP A 718 -23.79 14.24 1.70
C TRP A 718 -22.31 13.74 1.67
N GLN A 719 -21.62 13.53 2.81
CA GLN A 719 -21.17 14.52 3.83
C GLN A 719 -20.24 13.88 4.91
N ARG A 720 -18.96 14.31 4.99
CA ARG A 720 -18.08 14.42 6.20
C ARG A 720 -17.09 15.58 5.93
N ALA A 721 -16.73 16.52 6.82
CA ALA A 721 -16.57 16.62 8.28
C ALA A 721 -15.21 16.11 8.81
N ASP A 722 -14.46 16.81 9.68
CA ASP A 722 -14.41 18.22 10.19
C ASP A 722 -13.08 18.30 11.02
N ASP A 723 -12.25 19.35 11.17
CA ASP A 723 -12.11 20.74 10.67
C ASP A 723 -10.60 21.14 10.90
N ASP A 724 -10.25 22.42 11.13
CA ASP A 724 -8.98 22.97 11.70
C ASP A 724 -7.67 23.03 10.86
N GLN A 725 -7.44 24.17 10.18
CA GLN A 725 -6.27 25.05 10.47
C GLN A 725 -6.43 26.52 10.02
#